data_AF-A0A1C4T1T2-F1
#
_entry.id   AF-A0A1C4T1T2-F1
#
_cell.length_a   1.000
_cell.length_b   1.000
_cell.length_c   1.000
_cell.angle_alpha   90.00
_cell.angle_beta   90.00
_cell.angle_gamma   90.00
#
_symmetry.space_group_name_H-M   'P 1'
#
loop_
_entity.id
_entity.type
_entity.pdbx_description
1 polymer ?
#
loop_
_entity_poly.entity_id
_entity_poly.type
_entity_poly.pdbx_seq_one_letter_code
_entity_poly.pdbx_strand_id
1 'polypeptide(L)'
;MLARLLSARGGRNRLHIVTRGAQPALPGEAPEPLGAPAWGIGRVLRHQELTDHPGKLIDLDPRRHPGPDGDRAEAEALLAEALSDDEAEIALRDGGRRTGRLRPAESLTRPLPPRLRADGSYLVTGAFGALGRLLCRTLVRRGARRIVLVGRTPVPPREKWAGTDPATAEGRAVALLRELETLGAHPVPATFDITDEDALTGWLDTHRRSGAPPVRGVFHLAGQVRDTLVADLDRAAFDAVHDPKTVGAHLLHRHLRDEPLEHFVLFASIASLLTTAGQTNYAAGNAFLDALAHHRRAQGLPALSLDWGPWATGMIEELGLAEHYLHSRGMSSLSPEAGMAVLERVLGQDHAQLVVATVVDWPVFLAWYPSPPPLVADLAAAAAPPTDTSGNGFLDTFRTAGEEARRALVTERFAALAATVLRTGADRIDPATGLGELGLDSLLAMELRARIHAELGVALPVVALLSGTPTGELADRLHDGLTALASAADPERADGAVRLHADERQYPLTQNQKALWFLKHLNPDGYAYNIGGAVEVNVALEPDLMFEAVRRLIARHPALRTNFRLVDGQAVQQVSEDARTDLALFDVRGEDWETIHATIVEEYRKPYDLAHDPLIRFRLFKRGQDRWIIMKAVHHIVSDAISTFTFIEELLAVYEALRRNQEHRLPPVEARYLDFLNQQNAFLAGPEALGMLDYWRSHLPAEVPLLDLPVDKPRPAVQTHNGASEFFVLDDALSERVHALARTHGVTPFMVLLSAYYLLLHRYSGQDHIVVGSPVTGRTRQDFASVYGYFVNPLPLHADLSDDPTVAELLQQVRRTVLGGLDNQEYPFVLLVEELGLQHDPSRSAVFQAMFILLTHKVATEQYGYRLEYIELPEEEGQFDITLSAYEDEAEGRFHCVFKYNTDLFLPETMRRMAAHYTRLLDRMTRAPGDRPASRLAMLGDRERERLVGEWSRRPCRTPATATTTRSLRSTC
;
A
#
# COMPACT_ATOMS: atom_id res chain seq x y z
N MET A 1 4.39 25.09 -22.38
CA MET A 1 3.69 25.45 -23.63
C MET A 1 4.07 24.53 -24.81
N LEU A 2 5.34 24.46 -25.24
CA LEU A 2 5.76 23.57 -26.34
C LEU A 2 5.38 22.11 -26.10
N ALA A 3 5.63 21.60 -24.89
CA ALA A 3 5.25 20.25 -24.48
C ALA A 3 3.74 19.96 -24.67
N ARG A 4 2.86 20.90 -24.27
CA ARG A 4 1.40 20.80 -24.49
C ARG A 4 1.05 20.77 -25.97
N LEU A 5 1.72 21.58 -26.78
CA LEU A 5 1.49 21.60 -28.23
C LEU A 5 1.94 20.31 -28.91
N LEU A 6 3.05 19.71 -28.46
CA LEU A 6 3.53 18.42 -28.96
C LEU A 6 2.57 17.30 -28.57
N SER A 7 2.16 17.25 -27.30
CA SER A 7 1.15 16.32 -26.78
C SER A 7 -0.17 16.41 -27.55
N ALA A 8 -0.66 17.62 -27.84
CA ALA A 8 -1.92 17.84 -28.53
C ALA A 8 -1.89 17.55 -30.05
N ARG A 9 -0.71 17.64 -30.69
CA ARG A 9 -0.60 17.50 -32.15
C ARG A 9 -0.59 16.06 -32.65
N GLY A 10 -0.15 15.11 -31.82
CA GLY A 10 0.06 13.70 -32.21
C GLY A 10 1.15 13.54 -33.29
N GLY A 11 2.19 12.73 -33.02
CA GLY A 11 3.22 12.41 -34.01
C GLY A 11 4.58 12.08 -33.41
N ARG A 12 5.43 11.34 -34.14
CA ARG A 12 6.75 10.83 -33.69
C ARG A 12 7.89 11.85 -33.85
N ASN A 13 7.67 13.12 -33.52
CA ASN A 13 8.73 14.12 -33.59
C ASN A 13 9.66 14.00 -32.38
N ARG A 14 10.98 14.11 -32.57
CA ARG A 14 11.96 14.08 -31.46
C ARG A 14 12.08 15.46 -30.81
N LEU A 15 11.98 15.53 -29.48
CA LEU A 15 12.24 16.74 -28.70
C LEU A 15 13.65 16.69 -28.11
N HIS A 16 14.61 17.35 -28.76
CA HIS A 16 15.95 17.51 -28.21
C HIS A 16 16.02 18.78 -27.36
N ILE A 17 16.56 18.67 -26.14
CA ILE A 17 16.83 19.81 -25.26
C ILE A 17 18.33 20.02 -25.23
N VAL A 18 18.76 21.19 -25.69
CA VAL A 18 20.18 21.56 -25.76
C VAL A 18 20.46 22.64 -24.73
N THR A 19 21.44 22.37 -23.88
CA THR A 19 21.95 23.29 -22.86
C THR A 19 23.45 23.51 -23.08
N ARG A 20 24.06 24.40 -22.30
CA ARG A 20 25.50 24.60 -22.30
C ARG A 20 26.03 24.72 -20.88
N GLY A 21 27.01 23.90 -20.53
CA GLY A 21 27.60 23.86 -19.21
C GLY A 21 26.61 23.56 -18.08
N ALA A 22 25.42 23.02 -18.36
CA ALA A 22 24.36 22.83 -17.38
C ALA A 22 24.56 21.58 -16.50
N GLN A 23 25.42 20.65 -16.91
CA GLN A 23 25.70 19.43 -16.15
C GLN A 23 27.18 19.33 -15.76
N PRO A 24 27.48 18.83 -14.55
CA PRO A 24 28.84 18.53 -14.13
C PRO A 24 29.35 17.31 -14.91
N ALA A 25 30.20 17.53 -15.92
CA ALA A 25 30.68 16.45 -16.79
C ALA A 25 32.12 16.02 -16.45
N LEU A 26 32.94 16.94 -15.92
CA LEU A 26 34.31 16.67 -15.51
C LEU A 26 34.56 17.06 -14.04
N PRO A 27 35.46 16.35 -13.32
CA PRO A 27 35.84 16.75 -11.97
C PRO A 27 36.38 18.18 -11.92
N GLY A 28 35.84 19.01 -11.03
CA GLY A 28 36.25 20.40 -10.85
C GLY A 28 35.67 21.39 -11.88
N GLU A 29 34.89 20.93 -12.85
CA GLU A 29 34.12 21.81 -13.73
C GLU A 29 33.03 22.55 -12.94
N ALA A 30 32.86 23.85 -13.20
CA ALA A 30 31.78 24.64 -12.62
C ALA A 30 30.56 24.63 -13.58
N PRO A 31 29.51 23.83 -13.33
CA PRO A 31 28.30 23.92 -14.13
C PRO A 31 27.59 25.27 -13.93
N GLU A 32 26.83 25.72 -14.92
CA GLU A 32 25.89 26.85 -14.86
C GLU A 32 24.55 26.35 -14.29
N PRO A 33 24.23 26.62 -13.00
CA PRO A 33 23.07 26.03 -12.36
C PRO A 33 21.75 26.44 -13.01
N LEU A 34 21.67 27.64 -13.60
CA LEU A 34 20.44 28.14 -14.24
C LEU A 34 20.03 27.34 -15.49
N GLY A 35 20.96 26.60 -16.09
CA GLY A 35 20.66 25.68 -17.20
C GLY A 35 20.12 24.31 -16.74
N ALA A 36 20.36 23.91 -15.49
CA ALA A 36 20.02 22.59 -14.98
C ALA A 36 18.51 22.30 -14.85
N PRO A 37 17.61 23.27 -14.57
CA PRO A 37 16.17 23.05 -14.61
C PRO A 37 15.67 22.43 -15.93
N ALA A 38 16.30 22.76 -17.07
CA ALA A 38 15.93 22.19 -18.36
C ALA A 38 16.18 20.68 -18.43
N TRP A 39 17.17 20.17 -17.70
CA TRP A 39 17.44 18.73 -17.58
C TRP A 39 16.40 18.03 -16.72
N GLY A 40 16.04 18.60 -15.57
CA GLY A 40 14.97 18.06 -14.72
C GLY A 40 13.63 17.96 -15.47
N ILE A 41 13.27 19.03 -16.19
CA ILE A 41 12.09 19.05 -17.08
C ILE A 41 12.22 17.99 -18.16
N GLY A 42 13.38 17.95 -18.84
CA GLY A 42 13.64 17.05 -19.95
C GLY A 42 13.52 15.58 -19.60
N ARG A 43 14.04 15.18 -18.43
CA ARG A 43 13.94 13.81 -17.92
C ARG A 43 12.49 13.41 -17.67
N VAL A 44 11.70 14.25 -17.00
CA VAL A 44 10.27 13.96 -16.73
C VAL A 44 9.48 13.90 -18.03
N LEU A 45 9.63 14.88 -18.92
CA LEU A 45 8.95 14.87 -20.22
C LEU A 45 9.28 13.60 -20.99
N ARG A 46 10.56 13.22 -21.07
CA ARG A 46 10.95 12.07 -21.87
C ARG A 46 10.47 10.75 -21.29
N HIS A 47 10.63 10.54 -19.99
CA HIS A 47 10.43 9.24 -19.37
C HIS A 47 8.99 9.02 -18.89
N GLN A 48 8.22 10.09 -18.69
CA GLN A 48 6.93 10.02 -17.99
C GLN A 48 5.78 10.67 -18.76
N GLU A 49 5.95 11.85 -19.38
CA GLU A 49 4.81 12.67 -19.83
C GLU A 49 4.71 12.91 -21.37
N LEU A 50 5.81 12.76 -22.11
CA LEU A 50 5.93 12.91 -23.57
C LEU A 50 6.76 11.76 -24.16
N THR A 51 6.45 10.53 -23.76
CA THR A 51 7.19 9.31 -24.14
C THR A 51 7.17 9.02 -25.64
N ASP A 52 6.16 9.54 -26.36
CA ASP A 52 6.05 9.43 -27.83
C ASP A 52 6.99 10.37 -28.61
N HIS A 53 7.75 11.23 -27.92
CA HIS A 53 8.66 12.22 -28.49
C HIS A 53 10.13 11.98 -28.07
N PRO A 54 10.74 10.83 -28.41
CA PRO A 54 12.06 10.43 -27.88
C PRO A 54 13.19 11.28 -28.48
N GLY A 55 13.57 12.37 -27.81
CA GLY A 55 14.78 13.13 -28.12
C GLY A 55 15.84 13.03 -27.03
N LYS A 56 16.96 13.75 -27.21
CA LYS A 56 18.12 13.73 -26.31
C LYS A 56 18.22 14.99 -25.45
N LEU A 57 18.81 14.85 -24.26
CA LEU A 57 19.35 15.96 -23.49
C LEU A 57 20.83 16.10 -23.85
N ILE A 58 21.22 17.25 -24.41
CA ILE A 58 22.58 17.48 -24.91
C ILE A 58 23.14 18.73 -24.25
N ASP A 59 24.22 18.58 -23.50
CA ASP A 59 24.92 19.70 -22.86
C ASP A 59 26.23 20.01 -23.59
N LEU A 60 26.27 21.17 -24.22
CA LEU A 60 27.44 21.65 -24.96
C LEU A 60 28.55 22.11 -24.02
N ASP A 61 29.78 22.09 -24.52
CA ASP A 61 30.96 22.57 -23.79
C ASP A 61 30.76 24.05 -23.40
N PRO A 62 30.97 24.43 -22.13
CA PRO A 62 30.90 25.83 -21.73
C PRO A 62 31.92 26.71 -22.46
N ARG A 63 33.04 26.14 -22.93
CA ARG A 63 34.05 26.83 -23.74
C ARG A 63 33.63 26.84 -25.21
N ARG A 64 32.77 27.79 -25.57
CA ARG A 64 32.41 28.04 -26.97
C ARG A 64 33.64 28.54 -27.75
N HIS A 65 33.87 28.02 -28.95
CA HIS A 65 34.82 28.58 -29.90
C HIS A 65 34.08 29.58 -30.80
N PRO A 66 34.21 30.90 -30.60
CA PRO A 66 33.46 31.87 -31.39
C PRO A 66 33.97 31.94 -32.83
N GLY A 67 33.04 32.03 -33.78
CA GLY A 67 33.33 32.19 -35.21
C GLY A 67 32.75 31.05 -36.07
N PRO A 68 32.78 31.20 -37.41
CA PRO A 68 32.10 30.29 -38.33
C PRO A 68 32.54 28.83 -38.21
N ASP A 69 33.83 28.58 -37.94
CA ASP A 69 34.34 27.21 -37.78
C ASP A 69 33.86 26.55 -36.49
N GLY A 70 33.75 27.30 -35.39
CA GLY A 70 33.22 26.79 -34.13
C GLY A 70 31.71 26.57 -34.19
N ASP A 71 30.96 27.48 -34.82
CA ASP A 71 29.51 27.31 -35.04
C ASP A 71 29.22 26.08 -35.93
N ARG A 72 30.05 25.86 -36.96
CA ARG A 72 29.97 24.65 -37.81
C ARG A 72 30.27 23.38 -37.01
N ALA A 73 31.34 23.36 -36.21
CA ALA A 73 31.70 22.20 -35.41
C ALA A 73 30.61 21.83 -34.39
N GLU A 74 30.00 22.83 -33.73
CA GLU A 74 28.86 22.59 -32.82
C GLU A 74 27.62 22.08 -33.57
N ALA A 75 27.31 22.64 -34.74
CA ALA A 75 26.19 22.17 -35.56
C ALA A 75 26.40 20.73 -36.05
N GLU A 76 27.61 20.37 -36.47
CA GLU A 76 27.98 19.00 -36.85
C GLU A 76 27.85 18.04 -35.67
N ALA A 77 28.31 18.42 -34.48
CA ALA A 77 28.18 17.60 -33.27
C ALA A 77 26.71 17.42 -32.84
N LEU A 78 25.89 18.48 -32.90
CA LEU A 78 24.46 18.40 -32.60
C LEU A 78 23.70 17.54 -33.60
N LEU A 79 24.03 17.65 -34.90
CA LEU A 79 23.45 16.82 -35.94
C LEU A 79 23.82 15.34 -35.73
N ALA A 80 25.09 15.05 -35.43
CA ALA A 80 25.55 13.71 -35.12
C ALA A 80 24.79 13.10 -33.92
N GLU A 81 24.60 13.87 -32.85
CA GLU A 81 23.83 13.41 -31.69
C GLU A 81 22.35 13.23 -31.98
N ALA A 82 21.73 14.14 -32.74
CA ALA A 82 20.32 14.05 -33.12
C ALA A 82 19.99 12.83 -33.99
N LEU A 83 20.96 12.38 -34.80
CA LEU A 83 20.87 11.21 -35.67
C LEU A 83 21.22 9.89 -34.98
N SER A 84 21.80 9.91 -33.78
CA SER A 84 22.16 8.70 -33.03
C SER A 84 21.04 8.24 -32.09
N ASP A 85 20.89 6.93 -31.95
CA ASP A 85 19.80 6.27 -31.21
C ASP A 85 20.28 5.51 -29.96
N ASP A 86 21.44 5.87 -29.43
CA ASP A 86 22.10 5.19 -28.32
C ASP A 86 21.80 5.83 -26.94
N GLU A 87 22.61 6.80 -26.53
CA GLU A 87 22.60 7.37 -25.19
C GLU A 87 21.64 8.56 -25.12
N ALA A 88 20.96 8.62 -23.99
CA ALA A 88 19.86 9.52 -23.75
C ALA A 88 20.29 10.93 -23.35
N GLU A 89 21.37 10.99 -22.58
CA GLU A 89 21.83 12.15 -21.84
C GLU A 89 23.33 12.32 -22.07
N ILE A 90 23.67 13.37 -22.81
CA ILE A 90 25.02 13.58 -23.33
C ILE A 90 25.55 14.92 -22.88
N ALA A 91 26.77 14.93 -22.35
CA ALA A 91 27.58 16.14 -22.25
C ALA A 91 28.77 16.05 -23.22
N LEU A 92 28.92 17.06 -24.08
CA LEU A 92 30.06 17.17 -24.99
C LEU A 92 31.16 17.97 -24.29
N ARG A 93 32.32 17.35 -24.07
CA ARG A 93 33.47 17.96 -23.38
C ARG A 93 34.79 17.51 -23.99
N ASP A 94 35.70 18.45 -24.21
CA ASP A 94 37.06 18.16 -24.73
C ASP A 94 37.06 17.31 -26.01
N GLY A 95 36.10 17.55 -26.92
CA GLY A 95 35.97 16.78 -28.16
C GLY A 95 35.48 15.34 -27.99
N GLY A 96 35.00 14.96 -26.81
CA GLY A 96 34.45 13.64 -26.50
C GLY A 96 33.06 13.69 -25.89
N ARG A 97 32.40 12.52 -25.92
CA ARG A 97 31.08 12.30 -25.33
C ARG A 97 31.19 11.82 -23.88
N ARG A 98 30.45 12.44 -22.97
CA ARG A 98 30.36 12.06 -21.55
C ARG A 98 28.91 11.76 -21.18
N THR A 99 28.72 10.79 -20.30
CA THR A 99 27.40 10.34 -19.82
C THR A 99 27.42 10.21 -18.31
N GLY A 100 26.37 10.69 -17.64
CA GLY A 100 26.23 10.55 -16.19
C GLY A 100 25.95 9.10 -15.79
N ARG A 101 26.55 8.65 -14.68
CA ARG A 101 26.30 7.34 -14.05
C ARG A 101 26.33 7.45 -12.53
N LEU A 102 25.53 6.61 -11.88
CA LEU A 102 25.57 6.44 -10.43
C LEU A 102 26.63 5.41 -10.07
N ARG A 103 27.32 5.65 -8.96
CA ARG A 103 28.29 4.72 -8.39
C ARG A 103 28.07 4.61 -6.88
N PRO A 104 28.25 3.43 -6.27
CA PRO A 104 28.23 3.30 -4.82
C PRO A 104 29.18 4.30 -4.17
N ALA A 105 28.72 4.96 -3.11
CA ALA A 105 29.55 5.90 -2.38
C ALA A 105 30.57 5.13 -1.52
N GLU A 106 31.83 5.14 -1.94
CA GLU A 106 32.94 4.53 -1.20
C GLU A 106 33.44 5.44 -0.07
N SER A 107 34.16 4.87 0.91
CA SER A 107 34.84 5.63 1.99
C SER A 107 33.94 6.33 3.03
N LEU A 108 32.65 6.00 3.11
CA LEU A 108 31.72 6.49 4.15
C LEU A 108 31.88 5.78 5.53
N THR A 109 32.96 5.02 5.73
CA THR A 109 33.22 4.16 6.90
C THR A 109 34.12 4.78 7.97
N ARG A 110 34.61 6.02 7.78
CA ARG A 110 35.44 6.75 8.77
C ARG A 110 34.64 7.13 10.03
N PRO A 111 35.28 7.31 11.21
CA PRO A 111 34.57 7.66 12.44
C PRO A 111 33.98 9.08 12.35
N LEU A 112 32.67 9.21 12.56
CA LEU A 112 31.97 10.50 12.53
C LEU A 112 31.02 10.61 13.72
N PRO A 113 31.23 11.63 14.55
CA PRO A 113 30.16 12.63 14.63
C PRO A 113 30.70 14.04 14.37
N PRO A 114 30.09 14.83 13.47
CA PRO A 114 30.37 16.26 13.41
C PRO A 114 29.86 16.92 14.69
N ARG A 115 30.75 17.60 15.42
CA ARG A 115 30.34 18.57 16.44
C ARG A 115 30.23 19.92 15.75
N LEU A 116 29.02 20.44 15.68
CA LEU A 116 28.77 21.78 15.20
C LEU A 116 29.35 22.79 16.20
N ARG A 117 29.95 23.83 15.65
CA ARG A 117 30.50 24.96 16.40
C ARG A 117 29.41 25.70 17.16
N ALA A 118 29.61 25.88 18.46
CA ALA A 118 28.70 26.65 19.31
C ALA A 118 28.75 28.16 19.03
N ASP A 119 29.86 28.67 18.46
CA ASP A 119 30.08 30.07 18.07
C ASP A 119 29.63 30.37 16.62
N GLY A 120 28.66 29.60 16.10
CA GLY A 120 28.11 29.78 14.75
C GLY A 120 26.58 29.87 14.75
N SER A 121 26.05 30.58 13.77
CA SER A 121 24.61 30.57 13.44
C SER A 121 24.33 29.54 12.33
N TYR A 122 23.29 28.73 12.52
CA TYR A 122 22.86 27.72 11.54
C TYR A 122 21.49 28.09 10.97
N LEU A 123 21.45 28.40 9.68
CA LEU A 123 20.24 28.82 8.99
C LEU A 123 19.54 27.61 8.38
N VAL A 124 18.27 27.40 8.76
CA VAL A 124 17.42 26.34 8.25
C VAL A 124 16.22 26.97 7.56
N THR A 125 16.05 26.73 6.26
CA THR A 125 14.83 27.12 5.52
C THR A 125 13.84 25.98 5.46
N GLY A 126 12.53 26.28 5.42
CA GLY A 126 11.50 25.25 5.58
C GLY A 126 11.47 24.69 7.02
N ALA A 127 12.01 25.42 7.99
CA ALA A 127 12.29 24.94 9.34
C ALA A 127 11.04 24.48 10.11
N PHE A 128 9.87 25.04 9.79
CA PHE A 128 8.62 24.71 10.46
C PHE A 128 7.90 23.48 9.88
N GLY A 129 8.35 22.94 8.73
CA GLY A 129 7.85 21.67 8.18
C GLY A 129 8.34 20.45 8.97
N ALA A 130 7.76 19.26 8.78
CA ALA A 130 8.10 18.07 9.57
C ALA A 130 9.60 17.74 9.57
N LEU A 131 10.22 17.69 8.38
CA LEU A 131 11.66 17.46 8.22
C LEU A 131 12.51 18.62 8.77
N GLY A 132 12.04 19.86 8.61
CA GLY A 132 12.71 21.04 9.16
C GLY A 132 12.81 21.00 10.69
N ARG A 133 11.72 20.59 11.37
CA ARG A 133 11.68 20.43 12.83
C ARG A 133 12.65 19.37 13.30
N LEU A 134 12.65 18.22 12.62
CA LEU A 134 13.56 17.11 12.91
C LEU A 134 15.02 17.54 12.76
N LEU A 135 15.35 18.19 11.64
CA LEU A 135 16.69 18.70 11.39
C LEU A 135 17.12 19.70 12.47
N CYS A 136 16.25 20.65 12.83
CA CYS A 136 16.56 21.63 13.88
C CYS A 136 16.97 20.96 15.19
N ARG A 137 16.22 19.93 15.61
CA ARG A 137 16.55 19.15 16.81
C ARG A 137 17.90 18.45 16.67
N THR A 138 18.15 17.82 15.53
CA THR A 138 19.40 17.11 15.23
C THR A 138 20.60 18.05 15.29
N LEU A 139 20.52 19.24 14.68
CA LEU A 139 21.59 20.24 14.72
C LEU A 139 21.89 20.70 16.15
N VAL A 140 20.86 20.96 16.96
CA VAL A 140 21.05 21.39 18.36
C VAL A 140 21.71 20.30 19.21
N ARG A 141 21.27 19.04 19.04
CA ARG A 141 21.93 17.88 19.69
C ARG A 141 23.39 17.74 19.27
N ARG A 142 23.73 18.11 18.04
CA ARG A 142 25.10 18.08 17.50
C ARG A 142 25.95 19.31 17.83
N GLY A 143 25.42 20.27 18.60
CA GLY A 143 26.21 21.40 19.13
C GLY A 143 25.83 22.76 18.60
N ALA A 144 24.84 22.87 17.69
CA ALA A 144 24.31 24.16 17.28
C ALA A 144 23.67 24.86 18.50
N ARG A 145 24.19 26.04 18.86
CA ARG A 145 23.65 26.84 19.97
C ARG A 145 22.87 28.05 19.51
N ARG A 146 22.97 28.43 18.23
CA ARG A 146 22.12 29.45 17.61
C ARG A 146 21.58 28.92 16.29
N ILE A 147 20.26 28.80 16.19
CA ILE A 147 19.58 28.26 15.02
C ILE A 147 18.59 29.27 14.49
N VAL A 148 18.67 29.58 13.20
CA VAL A 148 17.80 30.53 12.51
C VAL A 148 16.75 29.74 11.73
N LEU A 149 15.48 29.92 12.08
CA LEU A 149 14.36 29.20 11.49
C LEU A 149 13.66 30.10 10.48
N VAL A 150 13.93 29.88 9.20
CA VAL A 150 13.34 30.66 8.10
C VAL A 150 12.08 29.96 7.59
N GLY A 151 10.98 30.70 7.51
CA GLY A 151 9.73 30.23 6.92
C GLY A 151 8.61 31.27 6.95
N ARG A 152 7.46 30.95 6.35
CA ARG A 152 6.32 31.88 6.21
C ARG A 152 5.40 31.92 7.43
N THR A 153 5.52 30.95 8.34
CA THR A 153 4.66 30.85 9.53
C THR A 153 4.92 32.03 10.46
N PRO A 154 3.91 32.85 10.78
CA PRO A 154 4.06 33.93 11.75
C PRO A 154 4.32 33.36 13.14
N VAL A 155 5.29 33.97 13.84
CA VAL A 155 5.60 33.63 15.23
C VAL A 155 5.25 34.85 16.08
N PRO A 156 4.30 34.74 17.02
CA PRO A 156 3.95 35.87 17.87
C PRO A 156 5.09 36.21 18.85
N PRO A 157 5.13 37.46 19.37
CA PRO A 157 6.07 37.85 20.42
C PRO A 157 6.03 36.91 21.63
N ARG A 158 7.17 36.76 22.31
CA ARG A 158 7.37 35.77 23.40
C ARG A 158 6.31 35.88 24.50
N GLU A 159 5.83 37.09 24.78
CA GLU A 159 4.83 37.36 25.82
C GLU A 159 3.49 36.68 25.53
N LYS A 160 3.20 36.37 24.25
CA LYS A 160 1.95 35.75 23.80
C LYS A 160 2.03 34.23 23.66
N TRP A 161 3.19 33.62 23.86
CA TRP A 161 3.39 32.18 23.66
C TRP A 161 2.53 31.30 24.58
N ALA A 162 2.15 31.79 25.77
CA ALA A 162 1.32 31.03 26.69
C ALA A 162 -0.13 30.84 26.21
N GLY A 163 -0.60 31.70 25.30
CA GLY A 163 -1.97 31.69 24.79
C GLY A 163 -2.13 31.11 23.37
N THR A 164 -1.07 30.59 22.77
CA THR A 164 -1.15 30.01 21.42
C THR A 164 -1.74 28.60 21.47
N ASP A 165 -2.70 28.32 20.60
CA ASP A 165 -3.31 27.00 20.46
C ASP A 165 -2.33 26.00 19.81
N PRO A 166 -1.92 24.91 20.50
CA PRO A 166 -1.00 23.89 19.97
C PRO A 166 -1.47 23.22 18.67
N ALA A 167 -2.77 23.24 18.36
CA ALA A 167 -3.32 22.67 17.13
C ALA A 167 -3.10 23.56 15.89
N THR A 168 -2.71 24.83 16.07
CA THR A 168 -2.47 25.77 14.97
C THR A 168 -1.02 25.74 14.48
N ALA A 169 -0.76 26.20 13.24
CA ALA A 169 0.59 26.33 12.72
C ALA A 169 1.47 27.26 13.57
N GLU A 170 0.88 28.34 14.11
CA GLU A 170 1.54 29.27 15.03
C GLU A 170 1.89 28.59 16.36
N GLY A 171 0.97 27.85 16.96
CA GLY A 171 1.22 27.12 18.21
C GLY A 171 2.28 26.02 18.05
N ARG A 172 2.28 25.29 16.93
CA ARG A 172 3.34 24.34 16.61
C ARG A 172 4.71 25.00 16.43
N ALA A 173 4.75 26.18 15.79
CA ALA A 173 5.98 26.95 15.64
C ALA A 173 6.51 27.41 17.01
N VAL A 174 5.64 27.93 17.89
CA VAL A 174 5.99 28.31 19.26
C VAL A 174 6.48 27.10 20.08
N ALA A 175 5.82 25.96 19.95
CA ALA A 175 6.21 24.72 20.64
C ALA A 175 7.64 24.29 20.24
N LEU A 176 7.96 24.32 18.94
CA LEU A 176 9.31 24.03 18.44
C LEU A 176 10.36 24.99 19.01
N LEU A 177 10.08 26.30 19.04
CA LEU A 177 11.02 27.29 19.57
C LEU A 177 11.31 27.02 21.06
N ARG A 178 10.27 26.78 21.86
CA ARG A 178 10.41 26.43 23.29
C ARG A 178 11.19 25.13 23.50
N GLU A 179 10.97 24.14 22.63
CA GLU A 179 11.69 22.88 22.66
C GLU A 179 13.19 23.10 22.39
N LEU A 180 13.53 23.86 21.35
CA LEU A 180 14.93 24.17 21.00
C LEU A 180 15.63 24.98 22.12
N GLU A 181 14.91 25.87 22.80
CA GLU A 181 15.39 26.57 24.00
C GLU A 181 15.69 25.59 25.14
N THR A 182 14.80 24.63 25.37
CA THR A 182 14.98 23.60 26.40
C THR A 182 16.18 22.70 26.09
N LEU A 183 16.44 22.45 24.81
CA LEU A 183 17.63 21.73 24.32
C LEU A 183 18.93 22.56 24.39
N GLY A 184 18.86 23.80 24.89
CA GLY A 184 20.02 24.67 25.13
C GLY A 184 20.48 25.47 23.90
N ALA A 185 19.61 25.64 22.89
CA ALA A 185 19.86 26.55 21.78
C ALA A 185 19.10 27.88 21.94
N HIS A 186 19.55 28.89 21.21
CA HIS A 186 18.84 30.14 21.01
C HIS A 186 18.22 30.14 19.61
N PRO A 187 16.92 29.81 19.48
CA PRO A 187 16.25 29.82 18.20
C PRO A 187 15.85 31.24 17.80
N VAL A 188 16.09 31.60 16.55
CA VAL A 188 15.81 32.90 15.96
C VAL A 188 14.77 32.71 14.86
N PRO A 189 13.48 33.03 15.11
CA PRO A 189 12.48 32.97 14.06
C PRO A 189 12.76 34.06 13.01
N ALA A 190 12.73 33.68 11.73
CA ALA A 190 12.94 34.54 10.59
C ALA A 190 11.76 34.39 9.63
N THR A 191 10.72 35.20 9.85
CA THR A 191 9.45 35.07 9.13
C THR A 191 9.46 35.85 7.82
N PHE A 192 9.78 35.19 6.71
CA PHE A 192 9.66 35.72 5.35
C PHE A 192 9.63 34.58 4.33
N ASP A 193 9.25 34.88 3.09
CA ASP A 193 9.39 33.95 1.97
C ASP A 193 10.84 33.97 1.46
N ILE A 194 11.49 32.82 1.38
CA ILE A 194 12.90 32.73 0.95
C ILE A 194 13.12 33.20 -0.49
N THR A 195 12.06 33.29 -1.29
CA THR A 195 12.08 33.83 -2.65
C THR A 195 12.03 35.36 -2.71
N ASP A 196 11.71 36.02 -1.58
CA ASP A 196 11.72 37.47 -1.44
C ASP A 196 13.14 37.96 -1.09
N GLU A 197 13.83 38.49 -2.09
CA GLU A 197 15.19 38.98 -1.96
C GLU A 197 15.31 40.17 -0.98
N ASP A 198 14.37 41.09 -1.01
CA ASP A 198 14.42 42.29 -0.18
C ASP A 198 14.24 41.91 1.30
N ALA A 199 13.34 40.98 1.59
CA ALA A 199 13.13 40.45 2.93
C ALA A 199 14.37 39.69 3.45
N LEU A 200 14.99 38.83 2.60
CA LEU A 200 16.22 38.12 2.96
C LEU A 200 17.37 39.11 3.23
N THR A 201 17.54 40.10 2.36
CA THR A 201 18.61 41.11 2.48
C THR A 201 18.42 41.93 3.76
N GLY A 202 17.20 42.43 4.02
CA GLY A 202 16.88 43.18 5.23
C GLY A 202 17.08 42.36 6.51
N TRP A 203 16.75 41.07 6.48
CA TRP A 203 17.01 40.18 7.60
C TRP A 203 18.51 39.96 7.84
N LEU A 204 19.30 39.70 6.78
CA LEU A 204 20.74 39.50 6.88
C LEU A 204 21.46 40.74 7.40
N ASP A 205 21.08 41.93 6.94
CA ASP A 205 21.64 43.19 7.44
C ASP A 205 21.32 43.42 8.91
N THR A 206 20.14 42.98 9.36
CA THR A 206 19.76 43.03 10.77
C THR A 206 20.57 42.04 11.60
N HIS A 207 20.75 40.81 11.12
CA HIS A 207 21.56 39.78 11.77
C HIS A 207 23.03 40.18 11.89
N ARG A 208 23.61 40.76 10.82
CA ARG A 208 25.00 41.26 10.83
C ARG A 208 25.20 42.42 11.81
N ARG A 209 24.22 43.33 11.90
CA ARG A 209 24.28 44.48 12.84
C ARG A 209 24.02 44.10 14.29
N SER A 210 23.36 42.98 14.57
CA SER A 210 23.04 42.57 15.95
C SER A 210 24.26 42.04 16.73
N GLY A 211 25.44 41.94 16.10
CA GLY A 211 26.62 41.33 16.71
C GLY A 211 26.48 39.82 16.95
N ALA A 212 25.54 39.16 16.26
CA ALA A 212 25.35 37.72 16.35
C ALA A 212 26.54 36.96 15.72
N PRO A 213 26.79 35.71 16.12
CA PRO A 213 27.79 34.87 15.48
C PRO A 213 27.55 34.74 13.95
N PRO A 214 28.61 34.65 13.13
CA PRO A 214 28.48 34.53 11.68
C PRO A 214 27.72 33.27 11.29
N VAL A 215 27.14 33.27 10.08
CA VAL A 215 26.49 32.07 9.57
C VAL A 215 27.57 31.05 9.22
N ARG A 216 27.52 29.89 9.86
CA ARG A 216 28.48 28.78 9.64
C ARG A 216 27.85 27.61 8.90
N GLY A 217 26.52 27.49 8.90
CA GLY A 217 25.82 26.44 8.20
C GLY A 217 24.52 26.91 7.60
N VAL A 218 24.24 26.47 6.37
CA VAL A 218 22.97 26.64 5.68
C VAL A 218 22.41 25.27 5.37
N PHE A 219 21.14 25.07 5.71
CA PHE A 219 20.38 23.86 5.39
C PHE A 219 19.09 24.28 4.68
N HIS A 220 19.01 23.96 3.40
CA HIS A 220 17.94 24.42 2.53
C HIS A 220 16.93 23.31 2.27
N LEU A 221 15.75 23.41 2.88
CA LEU A 221 14.63 22.45 2.76
C LEU A 221 13.36 23.13 2.25
N ALA A 222 13.41 24.42 1.91
CA ALA A 222 12.24 25.11 1.40
C ALA A 222 11.79 24.49 0.07
N GLY A 223 10.53 24.09 0.02
CA GLY A 223 9.95 23.39 -1.11
C GLY A 223 8.64 22.75 -0.72
N GLN A 224 7.84 22.45 -1.74
CA GLN A 224 6.61 21.67 -1.63
C GLN A 224 6.51 20.81 -2.88
N VAL A 225 5.80 19.69 -2.78
CA VAL A 225 5.49 18.84 -3.93
C VAL A 225 4.01 19.02 -4.24
N ARG A 226 3.72 19.19 -5.52
CA ARG A 226 2.36 19.16 -6.04
C ARG A 226 2.43 18.57 -7.44
N ASP A 227 2.05 17.30 -7.54
CA ASP A 227 2.07 16.58 -8.79
C ASP A 227 1.00 17.20 -9.71
N THR A 228 1.42 17.67 -10.87
CA THR A 228 0.54 18.31 -11.85
C THR A 228 1.10 18.03 -13.23
N LEU A 229 0.34 17.26 -14.02
CA LEU A 229 0.72 16.92 -15.38
C LEU A 229 0.93 18.18 -16.22
N VAL A 230 1.83 18.12 -17.18
CA VAL A 230 2.20 19.24 -18.04
C VAL A 230 1.02 19.81 -18.81
N ALA A 231 0.00 19.00 -19.11
CA ALA A 231 -1.26 19.43 -19.70
C ALA A 231 -1.96 20.51 -18.85
N ASP A 232 -1.94 20.35 -17.53
CA ASP A 232 -2.65 21.18 -16.56
C ASP A 232 -1.73 22.17 -15.83
N LEU A 233 -0.41 21.98 -15.92
CA LEU A 233 0.60 22.80 -15.23
C LEU A 233 0.72 24.24 -15.76
N ASP A 234 0.09 25.19 -15.09
CA ASP A 234 0.24 26.61 -15.37
C ASP A 234 1.52 27.21 -14.74
N ARG A 235 1.77 28.50 -15.02
CA ARG A 235 2.95 29.21 -14.52
C ARG A 235 2.95 29.35 -13.00
N ALA A 236 1.79 29.64 -12.40
CA ALA A 236 1.70 29.85 -10.96
C ALA A 236 1.94 28.54 -10.19
N ALA A 237 1.38 27.43 -10.67
CA ALA A 237 1.62 26.10 -10.13
C ALA A 237 3.07 25.62 -10.34
N PHE A 238 3.70 26.00 -11.46
CA PHE A 238 5.13 25.74 -11.68
C PHE A 238 5.98 26.49 -10.66
N ASP A 239 5.83 27.82 -10.59
CA ASP A 239 6.63 28.72 -9.75
C ASP A 239 6.48 28.38 -8.26
N ALA A 240 5.27 28.05 -7.81
CA ALA A 240 5.01 27.71 -6.42
C ALA A 240 5.78 26.47 -5.92
N VAL A 241 6.14 25.54 -6.80
CA VAL A 241 6.94 24.33 -6.48
C VAL A 241 8.42 24.56 -6.77
N HIS A 242 8.73 25.21 -7.89
CA HIS A 242 10.08 25.43 -8.39
C HIS A 242 10.84 26.50 -7.61
N ASP A 243 10.26 27.68 -7.40
CA ASP A 243 10.97 28.87 -6.94
C ASP A 243 11.54 28.75 -5.52
N PRO A 244 10.85 28.14 -4.53
CA PRO A 244 11.42 27.96 -3.20
C PRO A 244 12.75 27.20 -3.21
N LYS A 245 12.90 26.21 -4.11
CA LYS A 245 14.14 25.45 -4.28
C LYS A 245 15.15 26.21 -5.14
N THR A 246 14.73 26.76 -6.27
CA THR A 246 15.64 27.39 -7.23
C THR A 246 16.03 28.81 -6.81
N VAL A 247 15.05 29.72 -6.74
CA VAL A 247 15.28 31.12 -6.39
C VAL A 247 15.81 31.21 -4.96
N GLY A 248 15.21 30.47 -4.02
CA GLY A 248 15.65 30.45 -2.63
C GLY A 248 17.11 30.02 -2.46
N ALA A 249 17.53 28.91 -3.07
CA ALA A 249 18.93 28.46 -3.00
C ALA A 249 19.88 29.39 -3.75
N HIS A 250 19.47 29.98 -4.87
CA HIS A 250 20.27 30.99 -5.59
C HIS A 250 20.54 32.23 -4.72
N LEU A 251 19.50 32.75 -4.06
CA LEU A 251 19.60 33.90 -3.18
C LEU A 251 20.52 33.60 -1.98
N LEU A 252 20.36 32.42 -1.36
CA LEU A 252 21.27 31.96 -0.29
C LEU A 252 22.72 31.85 -0.78
N HIS A 253 22.94 31.29 -1.97
CA HIS A 253 24.28 31.21 -2.55
C HIS A 253 24.89 32.59 -2.74
N ARG A 254 24.13 33.55 -3.29
CA ARG A 254 24.62 34.89 -3.62
C ARG A 254 24.90 35.72 -2.36
N HIS A 255 23.96 35.76 -1.42
CA HIS A 255 24.02 36.65 -0.26
C HIS A 255 24.89 36.13 0.89
N LEU A 256 25.15 34.82 0.92
CA LEU A 256 26.01 34.17 1.93
C LEU A 256 27.35 33.70 1.35
N ARG A 257 27.72 34.17 0.15
CA ARG A 257 28.97 33.78 -0.51
C ARG A 257 30.19 34.10 0.34
N ASP A 258 30.21 35.28 0.95
CA ASP A 258 31.34 35.79 1.73
C ASP A 258 31.25 35.43 3.23
N GLU A 259 30.19 34.72 3.65
CA GLU A 259 30.09 34.19 5.01
C GLU A 259 31.01 32.99 5.17
N PRO A 260 31.59 32.76 6.37
CA PRO A 260 32.57 31.72 6.60
C PRO A 260 31.90 30.36 6.85
N LEU A 261 31.12 29.92 5.85
CA LEU A 261 30.34 28.70 5.86
C LEU A 261 31.26 27.47 5.94
N GLU A 262 30.87 26.53 6.79
CA GLU A 262 31.42 25.18 6.89
C GLU A 262 30.47 24.16 6.24
N HIS A 263 29.17 24.49 6.20
CA HIS A 263 28.12 23.63 5.65
C HIS A 263 27.16 24.42 4.76
N PHE A 264 26.83 23.88 3.59
CA PHE A 264 25.77 24.39 2.73
C PHE A 264 25.04 23.17 2.14
N VAL A 265 24.04 22.68 2.85
CA VAL A 265 23.34 21.43 2.53
C VAL A 265 22.03 21.75 1.83
N LEU A 266 21.85 21.19 0.65
CA LEU A 266 20.66 21.32 -0.17
C LEU A 266 19.88 20.02 -0.08
N PHE A 267 18.63 20.08 0.37
CA PHE A 267 17.74 18.93 0.38
C PHE A 267 17.07 18.84 -0.99
N ALA A 268 17.73 18.12 -1.88
CA ALA A 268 17.22 17.75 -3.19
C ALA A 268 16.41 16.45 -3.08
N SER A 269 16.06 15.87 -4.22
CA SER A 269 15.24 14.67 -4.28
C SER A 269 15.62 13.84 -5.48
N ILE A 270 15.56 12.52 -5.33
CA ILE A 270 15.77 11.57 -6.40
C ILE A 270 14.92 11.85 -7.64
N ALA A 271 13.82 12.60 -7.51
CA ALA A 271 12.99 13.06 -8.62
C ALA A 271 13.77 13.83 -9.72
N SER A 272 14.91 14.48 -9.40
CA SER A 272 15.78 15.12 -10.41
C SER A 272 16.46 14.13 -11.36
N LEU A 273 16.60 12.86 -10.94
CA LEU A 273 17.32 11.80 -11.66
C LEU A 273 16.38 10.66 -12.09
N LEU A 274 15.55 10.17 -11.16
CA LEU A 274 14.67 9.02 -11.32
C LEU A 274 13.25 9.41 -11.74
N THR A 275 12.90 10.71 -11.75
CA THR A 275 11.65 11.25 -12.33
C THR A 275 10.33 10.68 -11.79
N THR A 276 9.24 11.43 -11.94
CA THR A 276 7.88 10.97 -11.66
C THR A 276 6.93 11.80 -12.52
N ALA A 277 5.90 11.16 -13.09
CA ALA A 277 4.87 11.87 -13.85
C ALA A 277 4.22 12.96 -12.98
N GLY A 278 4.02 14.16 -13.54
CA GLY A 278 3.47 15.31 -12.82
C GLY A 278 4.48 16.09 -12.00
N GLN A 279 5.74 15.64 -11.88
CA GLN A 279 6.78 16.32 -11.10
C GLN A 279 7.73 17.18 -11.95
N THR A 280 7.28 17.66 -13.10
CA THR A 280 8.11 18.46 -14.02
C THR A 280 8.72 19.71 -13.34
N ASN A 281 7.94 20.44 -12.54
CA ASN A 281 8.39 21.61 -11.75
C ASN A 281 9.31 21.23 -10.58
N TYR A 282 9.02 20.13 -9.89
CA TYR A 282 9.79 19.66 -8.75
C TYR A 282 11.16 19.10 -9.17
N ALA A 283 11.20 18.28 -10.22
CA ALA A 283 12.44 17.76 -10.81
C ALA A 283 13.34 18.90 -11.31
N ALA A 284 12.75 19.94 -11.91
CA ALA A 284 13.47 21.14 -12.34
C ALA A 284 14.18 21.84 -11.16
N GLY A 285 13.46 22.06 -10.06
CA GLY A 285 14.02 22.69 -8.86
C GLY A 285 15.13 21.86 -8.21
N ASN A 286 14.95 20.54 -8.12
CA ASN A 286 15.97 19.66 -7.55
C ASN A 286 17.23 19.57 -8.45
N ALA A 287 17.07 19.51 -9.78
CA ALA A 287 18.21 19.55 -10.71
C ALA A 287 19.03 20.85 -10.58
N PHE A 288 18.39 21.98 -10.28
CA PHE A 288 19.09 23.22 -9.94
C PHE A 288 19.92 23.08 -8.65
N LEU A 289 19.36 22.49 -7.59
CA LEU A 289 20.07 22.27 -6.34
C LEU A 289 21.33 21.42 -6.54
N ASP A 290 21.22 20.36 -7.33
CA ASP A 290 22.32 19.47 -7.67
C ASP A 290 23.44 20.23 -8.37
N ALA A 291 23.12 20.95 -9.45
CA ALA A 291 24.09 21.75 -10.19
C ALA A 291 24.69 22.88 -9.34
N LEU A 292 23.92 23.51 -8.46
CA LEU A 292 24.41 24.54 -7.53
C LEU A 292 25.44 23.98 -6.56
N ALA A 293 25.27 22.75 -6.08
CA ALA A 293 26.25 22.13 -5.18
C ALA A 293 27.60 21.88 -5.88
N HIS A 294 27.57 21.36 -7.10
CA HIS A 294 28.78 21.21 -7.93
C HIS A 294 29.42 22.57 -8.26
N HIS A 295 28.62 23.56 -8.65
CA HIS A 295 29.08 24.92 -8.95
C HIS A 295 29.82 25.56 -7.77
N ARG A 296 29.23 25.48 -6.57
CA ARG A 296 29.84 26.02 -5.34
C ARG A 296 31.17 25.34 -5.03
N ARG A 297 31.25 24.03 -5.16
CA ARG A 297 32.49 23.28 -4.89
C ARG A 297 33.59 23.58 -5.90
N ALA A 298 33.24 23.77 -7.17
CA ALA A 298 34.20 24.20 -8.18
C ALA A 298 34.81 25.59 -7.86
N GLN A 299 34.10 26.42 -7.08
CA GLN A 299 34.59 27.69 -6.55
C GLN A 299 35.31 27.57 -5.19
N GLY A 300 35.51 26.36 -4.67
CA GLY A 300 36.10 26.12 -3.35
C GLY A 300 35.16 26.42 -2.17
N LEU A 301 33.87 26.62 -2.42
CA LEU A 301 32.86 26.85 -1.39
C LEU A 301 32.23 25.51 -0.94
N PRO A 302 31.84 25.36 0.33
CA PRO A 302 31.14 24.16 0.77
C PRO A 302 29.77 24.08 0.09
N ALA A 303 29.42 22.88 -0.32
CA ALA A 303 28.06 22.49 -0.68
C ALA A 303 27.88 20.97 -0.62
N LEU A 304 26.65 20.52 -0.43
CA LEU A 304 26.27 19.11 -0.55
C LEU A 304 24.80 19.06 -0.95
N SER A 305 24.50 18.52 -2.14
CA SER A 305 23.15 18.14 -2.51
C SER A 305 22.87 16.72 -2.04
N LEU A 306 21.75 16.51 -1.35
CA LEU A 306 21.28 15.19 -0.94
C LEU A 306 19.97 14.90 -1.66
N ASP A 307 20.03 13.99 -2.62
CA ASP A 307 18.88 13.51 -3.36
C ASP A 307 18.16 12.44 -2.55
N TRP A 308 17.19 12.88 -1.76
CA TRP A 308 16.42 12.00 -0.91
C TRP A 308 15.33 11.25 -1.67
N GLY A 309 15.18 9.96 -1.36
CA GLY A 309 13.98 9.18 -1.61
C GLY A 309 12.79 9.63 -0.73
N PRO A 310 11.64 8.93 -0.83
CA PRO A 310 10.47 9.24 -0.01
C PRO A 310 10.81 9.09 1.48
N TRP A 311 10.33 10.00 2.32
CA TRP A 311 10.49 9.93 3.78
C TRP A 311 9.20 9.45 4.42
N ALA A 312 9.27 8.67 5.50
CA ALA A 312 8.09 8.24 6.26
C ALA A 312 7.48 9.37 7.12
N THR A 313 7.93 10.61 6.93
CA THR A 313 7.39 11.82 7.55
C THR A 313 7.40 12.99 6.58
N GLY A 314 6.68 14.07 6.90
CA GLY A 314 6.60 15.26 6.05
C GLY A 314 5.69 15.01 4.86
N MET A 315 6.11 15.38 3.65
CA MET A 315 5.20 15.44 2.50
C MET A 315 4.51 14.11 2.17
N ILE A 316 5.17 12.96 2.37
CA ILE A 316 4.57 11.64 2.12
C ILE A 316 3.57 11.24 3.21
N GLU A 317 3.87 11.55 4.48
CA GLU A 317 2.96 11.34 5.61
C GLU A 317 1.75 12.28 5.51
N GLU A 318 1.96 13.56 5.18
CA GLU A 318 0.93 14.58 4.98
C GLU A 318 0.02 14.28 3.76
N LEU A 319 0.51 13.50 2.79
CA LEU A 319 -0.24 13.06 1.61
C LEU A 319 -0.69 11.58 1.69
N GLY A 320 -0.38 10.85 2.77
CA GLY A 320 -0.73 9.43 2.93
C GLY A 320 -0.02 8.46 1.97
N LEU A 321 1.01 8.90 1.23
CA LEU A 321 1.55 8.15 0.08
C LEU A 321 2.56 7.05 0.45
N ALA A 322 2.78 6.74 1.72
CA ALA A 322 3.84 5.81 2.13
C ALA A 322 3.65 4.39 1.55
N GLU A 323 2.41 3.91 1.53
CA GLU A 323 2.04 2.62 0.94
C GLU A 323 1.99 2.68 -0.59
N HIS A 324 1.52 3.78 -1.18
CA HIS A 324 1.60 4.03 -2.63
C HIS A 324 3.05 3.96 -3.14
N TYR A 325 3.99 4.58 -2.42
CA TYR A 325 5.41 4.54 -2.75
C TYR A 325 5.99 3.12 -2.65
N LEU A 326 5.49 2.30 -1.73
CA LEU A 326 5.95 0.92 -1.56
C LEU A 326 5.37 0.00 -2.65
N HIS A 327 4.06 -0.01 -2.83
CA HIS A 327 3.34 -1.01 -3.64
C HIS A 327 3.22 -0.64 -5.12
N SER A 328 2.93 0.62 -5.43
CA SER A 328 2.79 1.08 -6.83
C SER A 328 4.12 1.54 -7.43
N ARG A 329 5.11 1.73 -6.55
CA ARG A 329 6.30 2.49 -6.86
C ARG A 329 7.61 1.75 -6.48
N GLY A 330 7.50 0.62 -5.79
CA GLY A 330 8.65 -0.23 -5.46
C GLY A 330 9.72 0.45 -4.60
N MET A 331 9.37 1.56 -3.94
CA MET A 331 10.25 2.36 -3.09
C MET A 331 9.73 2.43 -1.66
N SER A 332 10.55 2.00 -0.71
CA SER A 332 10.20 2.16 0.70
C SER A 332 10.47 3.58 1.17
N SER A 333 9.68 4.05 2.14
CA SER A 333 9.90 5.33 2.78
C SER A 333 11.02 5.25 3.83
N LEU A 334 11.95 6.21 3.79
CA LEU A 334 13.05 6.35 4.73
C LEU A 334 12.55 6.87 6.08
N SER A 335 12.88 6.19 7.18
CA SER A 335 12.47 6.67 8.51
C SER A 335 13.18 7.98 8.88
N PRO A 336 12.53 8.84 9.68
CA PRO A 336 13.13 10.07 10.21
C PRO A 336 14.53 9.86 10.80
N GLU A 337 14.67 8.80 11.60
CA GLU A 337 15.91 8.45 12.30
C GLU A 337 16.99 8.00 11.33
N ALA A 338 16.64 7.13 10.37
CA ALA A 338 17.60 6.63 9.37
C ALA A 338 18.11 7.75 8.47
N GLY A 339 17.23 8.63 7.99
CA GLY A 339 17.65 9.74 7.15
C GLY A 339 18.49 10.78 7.90
N MET A 340 18.19 11.06 9.17
CA MET A 340 19.06 11.91 9.99
C MET A 340 20.41 11.24 10.26
N ALA A 341 20.45 9.93 10.50
CA ALA A 341 21.70 9.19 10.65
C ALA A 341 22.56 9.24 9.37
N VAL A 342 21.93 9.16 8.19
CA VAL A 342 22.61 9.38 6.90
C VAL A 342 23.18 10.78 6.84
N LEU A 343 22.37 11.81 7.10
CA LEU A 343 22.82 13.21 7.10
C LEU A 343 24.04 13.40 8.01
N GLU A 344 23.98 12.89 9.23
CA GLU A 344 25.07 12.99 10.20
C GLU A 344 26.36 12.29 9.75
N ARG A 345 26.24 11.21 8.97
CA ARG A 345 27.38 10.48 8.39
C ARG A 345 27.95 11.14 7.14
N VAL A 346 27.16 11.91 6.40
CA VAL A 346 27.64 12.55 5.15
C VAL A 346 28.04 14.02 5.35
N LEU A 347 27.61 14.64 6.45
CA LEU A 347 28.04 15.98 6.83
C LEU A 347 29.57 16.04 7.00
N GLY A 348 30.21 16.95 6.25
CA GLY A 348 31.66 17.13 6.24
C GLY A 348 32.42 16.18 5.32
N GLN A 349 31.74 15.31 4.57
CA GLN A 349 32.36 14.51 3.51
C GLN A 349 32.60 15.33 2.24
N ASP A 350 33.62 14.95 1.48
CA ASP A 350 33.97 15.61 0.23
C ASP A 350 33.16 15.09 -0.97
N HIS A 351 31.83 15.16 -0.89
CA HIS A 351 30.91 14.85 -1.99
C HIS A 351 29.99 16.03 -2.35
N ALA A 352 29.94 16.39 -3.64
CA ALA A 352 29.05 17.44 -4.13
C ALA A 352 27.58 17.04 -4.11
N GLN A 353 27.32 15.77 -4.40
CA GLN A 353 25.98 15.21 -4.55
C GLN A 353 26.00 13.76 -4.08
N LEU A 354 24.99 13.35 -3.33
CA LEU A 354 24.76 11.96 -2.94
C LEU A 354 23.29 11.62 -3.13
N VAL A 355 23.05 10.41 -3.65
CA VAL A 355 21.72 9.86 -3.85
C VAL A 355 21.41 8.86 -2.75
N VAL A 356 20.26 9.05 -2.09
CA VAL A 356 19.76 8.16 -1.04
C VAL A 356 18.47 7.53 -1.56
N ALA A 357 18.61 6.41 -2.26
CA ALA A 357 17.50 5.66 -2.85
C ALA A 357 17.19 4.40 -2.04
N THR A 358 15.90 4.19 -1.75
CA THR A 358 15.36 3.06 -0.99
C THR A 358 14.42 2.21 -1.86
N VAL A 359 14.88 1.91 -3.08
CA VAL A 359 14.16 1.01 -4.02
C VAL A 359 14.24 -0.41 -3.47
N VAL A 360 13.09 -1.00 -3.19
CA VAL A 360 12.94 -2.33 -2.56
C VAL A 360 12.27 -3.35 -3.49
N ASP A 361 11.61 -2.89 -4.54
CA ASP A 361 11.04 -3.73 -5.61
C ASP A 361 11.44 -3.16 -6.98
N TRP A 362 12.53 -3.71 -7.53
CA TRP A 362 13.07 -3.30 -8.82
C TRP A 362 12.12 -3.57 -9.99
N PRO A 363 11.44 -4.74 -10.09
CA PRO A 363 10.40 -4.96 -11.09
C PRO A 363 9.32 -3.87 -11.09
N VAL A 364 8.74 -3.54 -9.93
CA VAL A 364 7.71 -2.49 -9.81
C VAL A 364 8.27 -1.12 -10.18
N PHE A 365 9.48 -0.81 -9.72
CA PHE A 365 10.14 0.47 -10.01
C PHE A 365 10.47 0.64 -11.50
N LEU A 366 10.94 -0.42 -12.18
CA LEU A 366 11.28 -0.40 -13.60
C LEU A 366 10.04 -0.33 -14.49
N ALA A 367 8.90 -0.86 -14.03
CA ALA A 367 7.64 -0.88 -14.79
C ALA A 367 7.09 0.52 -15.12
N TRP A 368 7.55 1.58 -14.44
CA TRP A 368 7.12 2.95 -14.77
C TRP A 368 7.71 3.47 -16.07
N TYR A 369 8.81 2.88 -16.51
CA TYR A 369 9.49 3.34 -17.70
C TYR A 369 9.07 2.46 -18.86
N PRO A 370 8.52 3.04 -19.95
CA PRO A 370 8.33 2.29 -21.19
C PRO A 370 9.64 1.67 -21.68
N SER A 371 10.76 2.35 -21.42
CA SER A 371 12.12 1.84 -21.52
C SER A 371 12.98 2.54 -20.45
N PRO A 372 13.51 1.79 -19.47
CA PRO A 372 14.34 2.39 -18.42
C PRO A 372 15.60 3.06 -19.00
N PRO A 373 15.91 4.31 -18.62
CA PRO A 373 17.15 4.94 -19.07
C PRO A 373 18.37 4.16 -18.54
N PRO A 374 19.52 4.18 -19.23
CA PRO A 374 20.72 3.45 -18.81
C PRO A 374 21.11 3.69 -17.35
N LEU A 375 21.01 4.93 -16.85
CA LEU A 375 21.29 5.25 -15.45
C LEU A 375 20.40 4.48 -14.47
N VAL A 376 19.13 4.26 -14.80
CA VAL A 376 18.17 3.51 -13.98
C VAL A 376 18.38 2.01 -14.12
N ALA A 377 18.62 1.53 -15.35
CA ALA A 377 18.92 0.12 -15.61
C ALA A 377 20.22 -0.33 -14.91
N ASP A 378 21.26 0.50 -14.96
CA ASP A 378 22.55 0.25 -14.28
C ASP A 378 22.36 0.24 -12.76
N LEU A 379 21.54 1.14 -12.21
CA LEU A 379 21.23 1.16 -10.78
C LEU A 379 20.48 -0.11 -10.34
N ALA A 380 19.50 -0.56 -11.13
CA ALA A 380 18.78 -1.80 -10.88
C ALA A 380 19.69 -3.03 -10.95
N ALA A 381 20.57 -3.08 -11.95
CA ALA A 381 21.54 -4.15 -12.12
C ALA A 381 22.57 -4.18 -10.98
N ALA A 382 23.03 -3.02 -10.50
CA ALA A 382 23.95 -2.92 -9.37
C ALA A 382 23.32 -3.29 -8.02
N ALA A 383 21.99 -3.19 -7.91
CA ALA A 383 21.23 -3.53 -6.71
C ALA A 383 20.62 -4.94 -6.77
N ALA A 384 20.66 -5.61 -7.92
CA ALA A 384 20.34 -7.03 -8.00
C ALA A 384 21.33 -7.82 -7.14
N PRO A 385 20.87 -8.79 -6.33
CA PRO A 385 21.80 -9.72 -5.69
C PRO A 385 22.67 -10.34 -6.78
N PRO A 386 23.96 -10.64 -6.52
CA PRO A 386 24.78 -11.32 -7.49
C PRO A 386 24.01 -12.56 -7.97
N THR A 387 23.65 -12.58 -9.24
CA THR A 387 23.11 -13.79 -9.86
C THR A 387 24.21 -14.82 -9.71
N ASP A 388 23.98 -15.78 -8.82
CA ASP A 388 24.89 -16.90 -8.67
C ASP A 388 24.76 -17.74 -9.95
N THR A 389 25.58 -17.39 -10.94
CA THR A 389 25.77 -18.16 -12.16
C THR A 389 26.59 -19.43 -11.91
N SER A 390 26.75 -19.83 -10.64
CA SER A 390 27.22 -21.16 -10.27
C SER A 390 26.03 -22.02 -9.88
N GLY A 391 25.78 -23.09 -10.63
CA GLY A 391 24.62 -23.96 -10.48
C GLY A 391 24.63 -24.86 -9.24
N ASN A 392 24.83 -24.32 -8.04
CA ASN A 392 24.67 -25.04 -6.77
C ASN A 392 23.73 -24.25 -5.85
N GLY A 393 22.51 -24.73 -5.64
CA GLY A 393 21.53 -24.09 -4.74
C GLY A 393 21.97 -24.13 -3.27
N PHE A 394 21.40 -23.24 -2.43
CA PHE A 394 21.60 -23.24 -0.97
C PHE A 394 21.43 -24.64 -0.36
N LEU A 395 20.45 -25.41 -0.85
CA LEU A 395 20.16 -26.78 -0.42
C LEU A 395 21.31 -27.76 -0.72
N ASP A 396 22.05 -27.60 -1.82
CA ASP A 396 23.19 -28.47 -2.14
C ASP A 396 24.42 -28.15 -1.28
N THR A 397 24.61 -26.87 -0.96
CA THR A 397 25.60 -26.43 0.03
C THR A 397 25.24 -26.95 1.43
N PHE A 398 23.96 -26.88 1.80
CA PHE A 398 23.46 -27.46 3.05
C PHE A 398 23.69 -28.98 3.12
N ARG A 399 23.40 -29.71 2.03
CA ARG A 399 23.61 -31.18 1.96
C ARG A 399 25.07 -31.57 2.14
N THR A 400 26.00 -30.84 1.53
CA THR A 400 27.43 -31.16 1.54
C THR A 400 28.17 -30.68 2.80
N ALA A 401 27.58 -29.74 3.56
CA ALA A 401 28.12 -29.26 4.82
C ALA A 401 27.93 -30.26 5.98
N GLY A 402 28.88 -30.27 6.94
CA GLY A 402 28.74 -30.97 8.22
C GLY A 402 27.74 -30.28 9.16
N GLU A 403 27.27 -30.97 10.21
CA GLU A 403 26.17 -30.51 11.07
C GLU A 403 26.38 -29.13 11.71
N GLU A 404 27.58 -28.86 12.22
CA GLU A 404 27.93 -27.56 12.81
C GLU A 404 27.97 -26.44 11.75
N ALA A 405 28.44 -26.74 10.54
CA ALA A 405 28.42 -25.81 9.41
C ALA A 405 27.01 -25.58 8.86
N ARG A 406 26.13 -26.59 8.88
CA ARG A 406 24.71 -26.46 8.50
C ARG A 406 23.95 -25.51 9.43
N ARG A 407 24.17 -25.61 10.75
CA ARG A 407 23.56 -24.68 11.71
C ARG A 407 24.05 -23.26 11.49
N ALA A 408 25.36 -23.06 11.30
CA ALA A 408 25.91 -21.74 11.01
C ALA A 408 25.34 -21.14 9.71
N LEU A 409 25.25 -21.92 8.63
CA LEU A 409 24.68 -21.51 7.34
C LEU A 409 23.21 -21.07 7.47
N VAL A 410 22.39 -21.83 8.19
CA VAL A 410 20.97 -21.50 8.38
C VAL A 410 20.81 -20.26 9.25
N THR A 411 21.56 -20.13 10.34
CA THR A 411 21.51 -18.96 11.22
C THR A 411 21.95 -17.68 10.50
N GLU A 412 23.05 -17.73 9.76
CA GLU A 412 23.55 -16.58 8.99
C GLU A 412 22.55 -16.18 7.89
N ARG A 413 21.96 -17.17 7.21
CA ARG A 413 20.99 -16.89 6.14
C ARG A 413 19.67 -16.37 6.67
N PHE A 414 19.16 -16.95 7.76
CA PHE A 414 17.97 -16.45 8.44
C PHE A 414 18.18 -15.02 8.95
N ALA A 415 19.32 -14.72 9.56
CA ALA A 415 19.65 -13.37 10.02
C ALA A 415 19.72 -12.38 8.84
N ALA A 416 20.30 -12.77 7.71
CA ALA A 416 20.34 -11.92 6.51
C ALA A 416 18.94 -11.63 5.94
N LEU A 417 18.08 -12.64 5.86
CA LEU A 417 16.70 -12.50 5.39
C LEU A 417 15.86 -11.64 6.35
N ALA A 418 15.95 -11.91 7.66
CA ALA A 418 15.27 -11.13 8.69
C ALA A 418 15.74 -9.67 8.71
N ALA A 419 17.06 -9.43 8.61
CA ALA A 419 17.64 -8.09 8.55
C ALA A 419 17.17 -7.31 7.32
N THR A 420 17.04 -7.99 6.17
CA THR A 420 16.53 -7.39 4.93
C THR A 420 15.08 -6.93 5.10
N VAL A 421 14.22 -7.79 5.67
CA VAL A 421 12.80 -7.47 5.87
C VAL A 421 12.61 -6.39 6.94
N LEU A 422 13.36 -6.48 8.05
CA LEU A 422 13.31 -5.52 9.16
C LEU A 422 14.09 -4.24 8.89
N ARG A 423 14.76 -4.14 7.73
CA ARG A 423 15.54 -2.98 7.31
C ARG A 423 16.58 -2.57 8.37
N THR A 424 17.24 -3.56 8.94
CA THR A 424 18.27 -3.42 9.99
C THR A 424 19.56 -4.13 9.57
N GLY A 425 20.66 -3.93 10.31
CA GLY A 425 21.88 -4.70 10.09
C GLY A 425 21.75 -6.14 10.59
N ALA A 426 22.35 -7.12 9.90
CA ALA A 426 22.35 -8.52 10.34
C ALA A 426 23.03 -8.69 11.70
N ASP A 427 23.97 -7.80 12.06
CA ASP A 427 24.61 -7.70 13.37
C ASP A 427 23.64 -7.32 14.51
N ARG A 428 22.47 -6.76 14.18
CA ARG A 428 21.42 -6.42 15.14
C ARG A 428 20.42 -7.56 15.36
N ILE A 429 20.51 -8.65 14.61
CA ILE A 429 19.68 -9.84 14.82
C ILE A 429 20.35 -10.69 15.90
N ASP A 430 20.00 -10.45 17.16
CA ASP A 430 20.55 -11.19 18.30
C ASP A 430 19.82 -12.55 18.46
N PRO A 431 20.54 -13.69 18.38
CA PRO A 431 20.01 -15.04 18.60
C PRO A 431 19.15 -15.21 19.86
N ALA A 432 19.41 -14.43 20.90
CA ALA A 432 18.72 -14.50 22.18
C ALA A 432 17.41 -13.69 22.24
N THR A 433 17.14 -12.85 21.24
CA THR A 433 15.99 -11.94 21.22
C THR A 433 15.00 -12.28 20.11
N GLY A 434 13.74 -11.91 20.30
CA GLY A 434 12.71 -12.04 19.27
C GLY A 434 12.70 -10.85 18.30
N LEU A 435 12.27 -11.08 17.06
CA LEU A 435 12.24 -10.06 16.01
C LEU A 435 11.24 -8.92 16.27
N GLY A 436 10.28 -9.11 17.19
CA GLY A 436 9.31 -8.08 17.56
C GLY A 436 9.94 -6.81 18.13
N GLU A 437 11.08 -6.92 18.82
CA GLU A 437 11.81 -5.76 19.37
C GLU A 437 12.44 -4.88 18.28
N LEU A 438 12.60 -5.44 17.07
CA LEU A 438 13.12 -4.76 15.89
C LEU A 438 12.01 -4.25 14.98
N GLY A 439 10.76 -4.28 15.44
CA GLY A 439 9.60 -3.75 14.71
C GLY A 439 8.94 -4.74 13.76
N LEU A 440 9.13 -6.06 13.95
CA LEU A 440 8.43 -7.06 13.14
C LEU A 440 6.92 -7.06 13.46
N ASP A 441 6.12 -6.59 12.52
CA ASP A 441 4.66 -6.68 12.54
C ASP A 441 4.13 -7.85 11.68
N SER A 442 2.81 -8.04 11.63
CA SER A 442 2.20 -9.14 10.89
C SER A 442 2.43 -9.10 9.37
N LEU A 443 2.60 -7.92 8.79
CA LEU A 443 2.86 -7.77 7.36
C LEU A 443 4.31 -8.15 7.05
N LEU A 444 5.26 -7.61 7.82
CA LEU A 444 6.68 -7.95 7.71
C LEU A 444 6.94 -9.42 8.04
N ALA A 445 6.22 -10.00 9.00
CA ALA A 445 6.30 -11.43 9.29
C ALA A 445 5.84 -12.28 8.09
N MET A 446 4.81 -11.82 7.36
CA MET A 446 4.34 -12.50 6.17
C MET A 446 5.31 -12.39 5.00
N GLU A 447 5.89 -11.20 4.80
CA GLU A 447 6.96 -10.98 3.84
C GLU A 447 8.19 -11.85 4.14
N LEU A 448 8.62 -11.90 5.42
CA LEU A 448 9.73 -12.73 5.85
C LEU A 448 9.45 -14.20 5.62
N ARG A 449 8.26 -14.69 5.99
CA ARG A 449 7.85 -16.08 5.73
C ARG A 449 7.89 -16.40 4.23
N ALA A 450 7.35 -15.53 3.39
CA ALA A 450 7.33 -15.72 1.94
C ALA A 450 8.75 -15.77 1.35
N ARG A 451 9.64 -14.86 1.77
CA ARG A 451 11.04 -14.83 1.33
C ARG A 451 11.83 -16.07 1.77
N ILE A 452 11.67 -16.49 3.03
CA ILE A 452 12.30 -17.72 3.55
C ILE A 452 11.82 -18.93 2.75
N HIS A 453 10.51 -19.05 2.50
CA HIS A 453 9.96 -20.16 1.73
C HIS A 453 10.44 -20.16 0.27
N ALA A 454 10.42 -19.00 -0.39
CA ALA A 454 10.86 -18.86 -1.77
C ALA A 454 12.33 -19.26 -1.96
N GLU A 455 13.18 -18.96 -0.98
CA GLU A 455 14.61 -19.20 -1.10
C GLU A 455 15.05 -20.56 -0.56
N LEU A 456 14.47 -21.01 0.55
CA LEU A 456 14.92 -22.18 1.30
C LEU A 456 13.98 -23.39 1.16
N GLY A 457 12.78 -23.21 0.60
CA GLY A 457 11.78 -24.25 0.44
C GLY A 457 11.07 -24.65 1.75
N VAL A 458 11.35 -23.96 2.86
CA VAL A 458 10.77 -24.21 4.19
C VAL A 458 10.15 -22.91 4.68
N ALA A 459 8.94 -22.96 5.26
CA ALA A 459 8.28 -21.80 5.84
C ALA A 459 8.30 -21.88 7.38
N LEU A 460 8.57 -20.75 8.04
CA LEU A 460 8.38 -20.63 9.49
C LEU A 460 6.94 -20.21 9.82
N PRO A 461 6.33 -20.74 10.89
CA PRO A 461 5.04 -20.26 11.37
C PRO A 461 5.10 -18.77 11.73
N VAL A 462 4.16 -17.97 11.23
CA VAL A 462 3.97 -16.55 11.53
C VAL A 462 3.74 -16.35 13.02
N VAL A 463 3.05 -17.28 13.68
CA VAL A 463 2.93 -17.28 15.15
C VAL A 463 4.31 -17.29 15.79
N ALA A 464 5.24 -18.13 15.33
CA ALA A 464 6.59 -18.20 15.89
C ALA A 464 7.35 -16.88 15.65
N LEU A 465 7.21 -16.30 14.45
CA LEU A 465 7.82 -15.01 14.12
C LEU A 465 7.31 -13.87 15.03
N LEU A 466 6.02 -13.89 15.38
CA LEU A 466 5.35 -12.80 16.12
C LEU A 466 5.18 -13.02 17.63
N SER A 467 5.50 -14.20 18.15
CA SER A 467 5.33 -14.54 19.58
C SER A 467 6.55 -14.21 20.44
N GLY A 468 7.50 -13.44 19.91
CA GLY A 468 8.74 -13.13 20.60
C GLY A 468 9.70 -14.31 20.72
N THR A 469 9.55 -15.35 19.88
CA THR A 469 10.48 -16.49 19.85
C THR A 469 11.90 -16.00 19.51
N PRO A 470 12.93 -16.38 20.28
CA PRO A 470 14.31 -16.01 20.01
C PRO A 470 14.73 -16.40 18.58
N THR A 471 15.50 -15.55 17.92
CA THR A 471 15.91 -15.79 16.53
C THR A 471 16.79 -17.02 16.36
N GLY A 472 17.54 -17.42 17.39
CA GLY A 472 18.27 -18.69 17.42
C GLY A 472 17.33 -19.90 17.35
N GLU A 473 16.22 -19.88 18.09
CA GLU A 473 15.21 -20.95 18.03
C GLU A 473 14.47 -20.98 16.69
N LEU A 474 14.25 -19.82 16.07
CA LEU A 474 13.66 -19.75 14.72
C LEU A 474 14.62 -20.33 13.68
N ALA A 475 15.93 -20.06 13.79
CA ALA A 475 16.95 -20.65 12.94
C ALA A 475 17.07 -22.17 13.15
N ASP A 476 16.94 -22.66 14.38
CA ASP A 476 16.92 -24.09 14.68
C ASP A 476 15.71 -24.78 14.03
N ARG A 477 14.51 -24.20 14.11
CA ARG A 477 13.31 -24.73 13.44
C ARG A 477 13.47 -24.77 11.93
N LEU A 478 14.09 -23.74 11.36
CA LEU A 478 14.39 -23.69 9.93
C LEU A 478 15.41 -24.76 9.53
N HIS A 479 16.42 -25.01 10.39
CA HIS A 479 17.41 -26.06 10.21
C HIS A 479 16.78 -27.46 10.26
N ASP A 480 15.87 -27.70 11.19
CA ASP A 480 15.14 -28.97 11.30
C ASP A 480 14.27 -29.20 10.07
N GLY A 481 13.55 -28.17 9.60
CA GLY A 481 12.76 -28.23 8.37
C GLY A 481 13.62 -28.50 7.12
N LEU A 482 14.77 -27.85 7.00
CA LEU A 482 15.72 -28.09 5.91
C LEU A 482 16.33 -29.49 5.98
N THR A 483 16.57 -30.02 7.17
CA THR A 483 17.07 -31.38 7.37
C THR A 483 16.02 -32.42 6.97
N ALA A 484 14.74 -32.19 7.30
CA ALA A 484 13.63 -33.00 6.84
C ALA A 484 13.50 -32.95 5.31
N LEU A 485 13.55 -31.75 4.71
CA LEU A 485 13.48 -31.55 3.26
C LEU A 485 14.66 -32.18 2.51
N ALA A 486 15.86 -32.09 3.07
CA ALA A 486 17.06 -32.75 2.53
C ALA A 486 17.00 -34.28 2.63
N SER A 487 16.28 -34.82 3.63
CA SER A 487 16.08 -36.26 3.84
C SER A 487 14.90 -36.82 3.03
N ALA A 488 13.92 -35.99 2.67
CA ALA A 488 12.73 -36.37 1.91
C ALA A 488 12.98 -36.48 0.39
N ALA A 489 14.09 -35.93 -0.12
CA ALA A 489 14.49 -35.99 -1.52
C ALA A 489 15.10 -37.35 -1.95
N ASP A 490 14.60 -38.46 -1.40
CA ASP A 490 14.82 -39.80 -1.94
C ASP A 490 13.56 -40.18 -2.76
N PRO A 491 13.61 -40.12 -4.11
CA PRO A 491 12.42 -40.19 -4.97
C PRO A 491 11.61 -41.50 -4.87
N GLU A 492 12.13 -42.51 -4.17
CA GLU A 492 11.51 -43.82 -4.03
C GLU A 492 10.60 -43.98 -2.80
N ARG A 493 10.43 -42.95 -1.95
CA ARG A 493 9.66 -43.04 -0.69
C ARG A 493 8.35 -42.24 -0.60
N ALA A 494 7.87 -41.66 -1.69
CA ALA A 494 6.50 -41.16 -1.76
C ALA A 494 5.54 -42.32 -2.12
N ASP A 495 5.22 -43.15 -1.12
CA ASP A 495 4.25 -44.23 -1.26
C ASP A 495 2.82 -43.63 -1.22
N GLY A 496 2.42 -43.06 -2.35
CA GLY A 496 1.12 -42.44 -2.59
C GLY A 496 1.13 -41.73 -3.93
N ALA A 497 0.68 -42.41 -4.99
CA ALA A 497 0.70 -41.88 -6.35
C ALA A 497 -0.21 -40.62 -6.48
N VAL A 498 0.36 -39.43 -6.27
CA VAL A 498 -0.33 -38.16 -6.52
C VAL A 498 -0.64 -38.05 -8.01
N ARG A 499 -1.91 -37.91 -8.36
CA ARG A 499 -2.32 -37.71 -9.76
C ARG A 499 -2.09 -36.24 -10.16
N LEU A 500 -1.03 -36.02 -10.92
CA LEU A 500 -0.75 -34.73 -11.56
C LEU A 500 -1.41 -34.68 -12.95
N HIS A 501 -1.86 -33.49 -13.32
CA HIS A 501 -2.55 -33.21 -14.58
C HIS A 501 -1.68 -32.34 -15.49
N ALA A 502 -1.62 -32.68 -16.78
CA ALA A 502 -0.82 -31.94 -17.77
C ALA A 502 -1.65 -31.31 -18.90
N ASP A 503 -2.90 -31.75 -19.07
CA ASP A 503 -3.81 -31.20 -20.08
C ASP A 503 -4.42 -29.89 -19.57
N GLU A 504 -4.03 -28.78 -20.16
CA GLU A 504 -4.53 -27.43 -19.85
C GLU A 504 -5.93 -27.17 -20.42
N ARG A 505 -6.44 -28.02 -21.31
CA ARG A 505 -7.76 -27.83 -21.92
C ARG A 505 -8.86 -28.44 -21.05
N GLN A 506 -8.53 -29.48 -20.30
CA GLN A 506 -9.48 -30.18 -19.46
C GLN A 506 -8.83 -30.78 -18.21
N TYR A 507 -9.24 -30.32 -17.03
CA TYR A 507 -8.71 -30.79 -15.76
C TYR A 507 -9.75 -30.65 -14.63
N PRO A 508 -9.62 -31.38 -13.51
CA PRO A 508 -10.58 -31.31 -12.40
C PRO A 508 -10.68 -29.91 -11.76
N LEU A 509 -11.74 -29.68 -11.00
CA LEU A 509 -11.89 -28.47 -10.16
C LEU A 509 -10.94 -28.55 -8.96
N THR A 510 -10.42 -27.39 -8.54
CA THR A 510 -9.79 -27.25 -7.22
C THR A 510 -10.82 -27.48 -6.11
N GLN A 511 -10.38 -27.80 -4.89
CA GLN A 511 -11.31 -28.09 -3.79
C GLN A 511 -12.30 -26.93 -3.54
N ASN A 512 -11.81 -25.69 -3.58
CA ASN A 512 -12.66 -24.52 -3.34
C ASN A 512 -13.61 -24.23 -4.52
N GLN A 513 -13.21 -24.54 -5.77
CA GLN A 513 -14.13 -24.46 -6.91
C GLN A 513 -15.26 -25.49 -6.83
N LYS A 514 -15.02 -26.70 -6.28
CA LYS A 514 -16.08 -27.71 -6.10
C LYS A 514 -17.20 -27.20 -5.21
N ALA A 515 -16.89 -26.46 -4.14
CA ALA A 515 -17.92 -25.87 -3.28
C ALA A 515 -18.79 -24.87 -4.03
N LEU A 516 -18.18 -23.95 -4.80
CA LEU A 516 -18.95 -22.99 -5.61
C LEU A 516 -19.79 -23.69 -6.68
N TRP A 517 -19.25 -24.74 -7.31
CA TRP A 517 -19.99 -25.56 -8.28
C TRP A 517 -21.19 -26.26 -7.63
N PHE A 518 -21.02 -26.82 -6.42
CA PHE A 518 -22.09 -27.45 -5.66
C PHE A 518 -23.18 -26.44 -5.25
N LEU A 519 -22.78 -25.29 -4.71
CA LEU A 519 -23.71 -24.21 -4.33
C LEU A 519 -24.53 -23.71 -5.53
N LYS A 520 -23.91 -23.62 -6.71
CA LYS A 520 -24.62 -23.27 -7.93
C LYS A 520 -25.64 -24.33 -8.36
N HIS A 521 -25.36 -25.61 -8.13
CA HIS A 521 -26.33 -26.68 -8.42
C HIS A 521 -27.51 -26.69 -7.43
N LEU A 522 -27.28 -26.27 -6.19
CA LEU A 522 -28.36 -26.10 -5.20
C LEU A 522 -29.28 -24.91 -5.54
N ASN A 523 -28.72 -23.83 -6.10
CA ASN A 523 -29.48 -22.65 -6.51
C ASN A 523 -29.09 -22.19 -7.93
N PRO A 524 -29.60 -22.85 -9.00
CA PRO A 524 -29.23 -22.56 -10.38
C PRO A 524 -29.53 -21.13 -10.82
N ASP A 525 -30.60 -20.52 -10.30
CA ASP A 525 -31.01 -19.14 -10.62
C ASP A 525 -30.29 -18.10 -9.73
N GLY A 526 -29.45 -18.56 -8.79
CA GLY A 526 -28.71 -17.71 -7.88
C GLY A 526 -27.65 -16.84 -8.56
N TYR A 527 -27.55 -15.59 -8.10
CA TYR A 527 -26.56 -14.59 -8.49
C TYR A 527 -25.65 -14.15 -7.33
N ALA A 528 -25.74 -14.81 -6.16
CA ALA A 528 -25.01 -14.45 -4.95
C ALA A 528 -23.48 -14.52 -5.10
N TYR A 529 -23.01 -15.29 -6.08
CA TYR A 529 -21.60 -15.46 -6.43
C TYR A 529 -21.23 -14.74 -7.73
N ASN A 530 -22.09 -13.83 -8.21
CA ASN A 530 -21.65 -12.82 -9.15
C ASN A 530 -20.85 -11.78 -8.35
N ILE A 531 -19.62 -11.55 -8.75
CA ILE A 531 -18.74 -10.50 -8.21
C ILE A 531 -18.41 -9.51 -9.32
N GLY A 532 -18.01 -8.29 -8.96
CA GLY A 532 -17.68 -7.29 -9.96
C GLY A 532 -17.87 -5.88 -9.43
N GLY A 533 -18.47 -5.02 -10.26
CA GLY A 533 -18.80 -3.65 -9.86
C GLY A 533 -19.18 -2.78 -11.05
N ALA A 534 -19.70 -1.60 -10.72
CA ALA A 534 -19.92 -0.53 -11.68
C ALA A 534 -19.17 0.72 -11.25
N VAL A 535 -18.60 1.44 -12.22
CA VAL A 535 -17.91 2.70 -12.01
C VAL A 535 -18.40 3.73 -13.01
N GLU A 536 -18.62 4.96 -12.56
CA GLU A 536 -18.80 6.11 -13.44
C GLU A 536 -17.43 6.70 -13.78
N VAL A 537 -17.26 7.08 -15.04
CA VAL A 537 -16.07 7.77 -15.54
C VAL A 537 -16.47 9.02 -16.31
N ASN A 538 -15.82 10.12 -15.97
CA ASN A 538 -16.09 11.45 -16.50
C ASN A 538 -15.10 11.84 -17.60
N VAL A 539 -14.94 10.96 -18.59
CA VAL A 539 -14.07 11.17 -19.77
C VAL A 539 -14.71 10.59 -21.04
N ALA A 540 -14.26 11.03 -22.21
CA ALA A 540 -14.65 10.40 -23.48
C ALA A 540 -14.12 8.96 -23.55
N LEU A 541 -14.98 8.01 -23.91
CA LEU A 541 -14.61 6.64 -24.21
C LEU A 541 -14.95 6.29 -25.66
N GLU A 542 -14.09 5.46 -26.28
CA GLU A 542 -14.33 4.82 -27.58
C GLU A 542 -14.78 3.37 -27.34
N PRO A 543 -16.10 3.07 -27.46
CA PRO A 543 -16.64 1.76 -27.07
C PRO A 543 -16.01 0.58 -27.80
N ASP A 544 -15.71 0.73 -29.08
CA ASP A 544 -15.15 -0.36 -29.89
C ASP A 544 -13.73 -0.73 -29.43
N LEU A 545 -12.92 0.26 -29.05
CA LEU A 545 -11.59 0.03 -28.49
C LEU A 545 -11.65 -0.57 -27.09
N MET A 546 -12.62 -0.15 -26.27
CA MET A 546 -12.84 -0.73 -24.94
C MET A 546 -13.25 -2.19 -25.05
N PHE A 547 -14.20 -2.52 -25.94
CA PHE A 547 -14.58 -3.90 -26.19
C PHE A 547 -13.43 -4.73 -26.77
N GLU A 548 -12.59 -4.15 -27.62
CA GLU A 548 -11.38 -4.82 -28.11
C GLU A 548 -10.37 -5.10 -26.99
N ALA A 549 -10.17 -4.15 -26.07
CA ALA A 549 -9.32 -4.37 -24.89
C ALA A 549 -9.85 -5.53 -24.03
N VAL A 550 -11.16 -5.58 -23.77
CA VAL A 550 -11.79 -6.68 -23.03
C VAL A 550 -11.59 -8.03 -23.75
N ARG A 551 -11.75 -8.08 -25.08
CA ARG A 551 -11.50 -9.32 -25.86
C ARG A 551 -10.07 -9.82 -25.71
N ARG A 552 -9.08 -8.91 -25.69
CA ARG A 552 -7.67 -9.26 -25.47
C ARG A 552 -7.42 -9.84 -24.08
N LEU A 553 -8.07 -9.30 -23.05
CA LEU A 553 -7.98 -9.85 -21.69
C LEU A 553 -8.62 -11.25 -21.60
N ILE A 554 -9.79 -11.45 -22.21
CA ILE A 554 -10.45 -12.77 -22.24
C ILE A 554 -9.56 -13.79 -22.99
N ALA A 555 -8.92 -13.39 -24.09
CA ALA A 555 -7.98 -14.26 -24.79
C ALA A 555 -6.76 -14.61 -23.93
N ARG A 556 -6.18 -13.60 -23.26
CA ARG A 556 -4.98 -13.71 -22.41
C ARG A 556 -5.19 -14.63 -21.21
N HIS A 557 -6.33 -14.55 -20.53
CA HIS A 557 -6.59 -15.27 -19.28
C HIS A 557 -7.43 -16.52 -19.51
N PRO A 558 -6.87 -17.74 -19.40
CA PRO A 558 -7.61 -18.98 -19.62
C PRO A 558 -8.87 -19.12 -18.76
N ALA A 559 -8.82 -18.68 -17.50
CA ALA A 559 -9.94 -18.73 -16.57
C ALA A 559 -11.21 -18.00 -17.09
N LEU A 560 -11.05 -16.92 -17.85
CA LEU A 560 -12.18 -16.18 -18.46
C LEU A 560 -12.81 -16.93 -19.65
N ARG A 561 -12.19 -18.00 -20.13
CA ARG A 561 -12.67 -18.91 -21.19
C ARG A 561 -13.01 -20.31 -20.67
N THR A 562 -13.07 -20.47 -19.35
CA THR A 562 -13.34 -21.75 -18.71
C THR A 562 -14.83 -21.94 -18.44
N ASN A 563 -15.35 -23.11 -18.81
CA ASN A 563 -16.66 -23.60 -18.38
C ASN A 563 -16.51 -24.84 -17.50
N PHE A 564 -17.52 -25.13 -16.68
CA PHE A 564 -17.51 -26.23 -15.72
C PHE A 564 -18.57 -27.25 -16.11
N ARG A 565 -18.15 -28.47 -16.44
CA ARG A 565 -19.03 -29.52 -16.97
C ARG A 565 -18.88 -30.82 -16.21
N LEU A 566 -19.90 -31.65 -16.29
CA LEU A 566 -19.84 -33.03 -15.81
C LEU A 566 -19.38 -33.93 -16.96
N VAL A 567 -18.20 -34.55 -16.83
CA VAL A 567 -17.67 -35.54 -17.77
C VAL A 567 -17.42 -36.82 -16.99
N ASP A 568 -18.04 -37.92 -17.42
CA ASP A 568 -17.95 -39.23 -16.76
C ASP A 568 -18.26 -39.20 -15.25
N GLY A 569 -19.23 -38.35 -14.85
CA GLY A 569 -19.64 -38.19 -13.45
C GLY A 569 -18.70 -37.34 -12.61
N GLN A 570 -17.66 -36.74 -13.19
CA GLN A 570 -16.74 -35.82 -12.51
C GLN A 570 -16.90 -34.40 -13.03
N ALA A 571 -16.94 -33.43 -12.12
CA ALA A 571 -16.88 -32.03 -12.49
C ALA A 571 -15.47 -31.70 -13.00
N VAL A 572 -15.39 -31.16 -14.21
CA VAL A 572 -14.15 -30.75 -14.87
C VAL A 572 -14.24 -29.30 -15.36
N GLN A 573 -13.11 -28.63 -15.34
CA GLN A 573 -12.87 -27.35 -15.99
C GLN A 573 -12.55 -27.64 -17.46
N GLN A 574 -13.19 -26.92 -18.37
CA GLN A 574 -12.95 -27.00 -19.80
C GLN A 574 -12.60 -25.60 -20.33
N VAL A 575 -11.35 -25.42 -20.74
CA VAL A 575 -10.84 -24.17 -21.29
C VAL A 575 -11.08 -24.16 -22.80
N SER A 576 -11.90 -23.22 -23.29
CA SER A 576 -12.22 -23.11 -24.72
C SER A 576 -11.14 -22.32 -25.47
N GLU A 577 -10.69 -22.76 -26.64
CA GLU A 577 -9.79 -21.95 -27.50
C GLU A 577 -10.47 -20.66 -27.99
N ASP A 578 -11.77 -20.72 -28.24
CA ASP A 578 -12.58 -19.58 -28.68
C ASP A 578 -12.93 -18.64 -27.52
N ALA A 579 -12.64 -17.35 -27.69
CA ALA A 579 -13.02 -16.29 -26.76
C ALA A 579 -14.46 -15.83 -27.02
N ARG A 580 -15.45 -16.58 -26.52
CA ARG A 580 -16.86 -16.11 -26.47
C ARG A 580 -16.95 -14.93 -25.51
N THR A 581 -17.70 -13.88 -25.88
CA THR A 581 -17.80 -12.65 -25.09
C THR A 581 -19.25 -12.22 -24.87
N ASP A 582 -19.56 -11.73 -23.68
CA ASP A 582 -20.84 -11.09 -23.34
C ASP A 582 -20.61 -9.58 -23.12
N LEU A 583 -20.63 -8.83 -24.23
CA LEU A 583 -20.38 -7.38 -24.28
C LEU A 583 -21.64 -6.66 -24.77
N ALA A 584 -22.05 -5.56 -24.13
CA ALA A 584 -23.13 -4.74 -24.64
C ALA A 584 -22.95 -3.25 -24.30
N LEU A 585 -23.53 -2.40 -25.15
CA LEU A 585 -23.60 -0.95 -25.00
C LEU A 585 -25.05 -0.53 -24.81
N PHE A 586 -25.35 0.18 -23.72
CA PHE A 586 -26.63 0.81 -23.45
C PHE A 586 -26.52 2.31 -23.66
N ASP A 587 -27.43 2.90 -24.42
CA ASP A 587 -27.53 4.36 -24.55
C ASP A 587 -28.62 4.86 -23.61
N VAL A 588 -28.21 5.39 -22.46
CA VAL A 588 -29.10 5.84 -21.38
C VAL A 588 -29.17 7.36 -21.30
N ARG A 589 -28.81 8.05 -22.38
CA ARG A 589 -28.85 9.52 -22.45
C ARG A 589 -30.28 10.01 -22.28
N GLY A 590 -30.53 10.77 -21.22
CA GLY A 590 -31.84 11.37 -20.93
C GLY A 590 -32.71 10.55 -19.99
N GLU A 591 -32.25 9.38 -19.53
CA GLU A 591 -32.90 8.62 -18.47
C GLU A 591 -32.55 9.19 -17.08
N ASP A 592 -33.47 9.03 -16.12
CA ASP A 592 -33.21 9.32 -14.71
C ASP A 592 -32.26 8.28 -14.09
N TRP A 593 -31.63 8.66 -12.97
CA TRP A 593 -30.62 7.83 -12.32
C TRP A 593 -31.21 6.52 -11.78
N GLU A 594 -32.44 6.55 -11.27
CA GLU A 594 -33.12 5.39 -10.72
C GLU A 594 -33.32 4.30 -11.79
N THR A 595 -33.71 4.69 -13.00
CA THR A 595 -33.87 3.77 -14.15
C THR A 595 -32.52 3.21 -14.61
N ILE A 596 -31.49 4.06 -14.68
CA ILE A 596 -30.12 3.63 -15.01
C ILE A 596 -29.60 2.62 -13.98
N HIS A 597 -29.71 2.95 -12.70
CA HIS A 597 -29.28 2.10 -11.59
C HIS A 597 -30.02 0.76 -11.58
N ALA A 598 -31.34 0.76 -11.77
CA ALA A 598 -32.13 -0.46 -11.87
C ALA A 598 -31.65 -1.36 -13.02
N THR A 599 -31.32 -0.78 -14.17
CA THR A 599 -30.79 -1.52 -15.33
C THR A 599 -29.41 -2.11 -15.04
N ILE A 600 -28.52 -1.35 -14.38
CA ILE A 600 -27.19 -1.85 -13.97
C ILE A 600 -27.34 -3.05 -13.02
N VAL A 601 -28.23 -2.93 -12.03
CA VAL A 601 -28.51 -3.99 -11.05
C VAL A 601 -29.11 -5.22 -11.73
N GLU A 602 -30.03 -5.05 -12.68
CA GLU A 602 -30.60 -6.15 -13.47
C GLU A 602 -29.52 -6.89 -14.27
N GLU A 603 -28.68 -6.18 -15.03
CA GLU A 603 -27.57 -6.79 -15.78
C GLU A 603 -26.55 -7.49 -14.88
N TYR A 604 -26.26 -6.92 -13.71
CA TYR A 604 -25.34 -7.49 -12.72
C TYR A 604 -25.89 -8.80 -12.12
N ARG A 605 -27.19 -8.85 -11.81
CA ARG A 605 -27.85 -10.00 -11.17
C ARG A 605 -28.27 -11.11 -12.13
N LYS A 606 -28.10 -10.97 -13.44
CA LYS A 606 -28.37 -12.06 -14.38
C LYS A 606 -27.51 -13.30 -14.05
N PRO A 607 -28.14 -14.47 -13.82
CA PRO A 607 -27.42 -15.69 -13.45
C PRO A 607 -26.53 -16.18 -14.59
N TYR A 608 -25.46 -16.89 -14.25
CA TYR A 608 -24.61 -17.60 -15.21
C TYR A 608 -24.94 -19.10 -15.23
N ASP A 609 -25.01 -19.71 -16.41
CA ASP A 609 -24.87 -21.16 -16.59
C ASP A 609 -23.37 -21.52 -16.69
N LEU A 610 -22.84 -22.18 -15.65
CA LEU A 610 -21.42 -22.52 -15.57
C LEU A 610 -20.94 -23.41 -16.74
N ALA A 611 -21.83 -24.21 -17.34
CA ALA A 611 -21.48 -25.17 -18.37
C ALA A 611 -21.42 -24.55 -19.78
N HIS A 612 -22.15 -23.44 -20.01
CA HIS A 612 -22.39 -22.93 -21.35
C HIS A 612 -22.07 -21.44 -21.55
N ASP A 613 -22.24 -20.60 -20.53
CA ASP A 613 -22.12 -19.15 -20.69
C ASP A 613 -20.66 -18.66 -20.62
N PRO A 614 -20.33 -17.51 -21.24
CA PRO A 614 -19.17 -16.72 -20.85
C PRO A 614 -19.36 -16.27 -19.40
N LEU A 615 -18.45 -16.65 -18.51
CA LEU A 615 -18.58 -16.38 -17.07
C LEU A 615 -18.15 -14.96 -16.67
N ILE A 616 -18.02 -14.07 -17.65
CA ILE A 616 -17.76 -12.64 -17.51
C ILE A 616 -18.71 -11.86 -18.42
N ARG A 617 -19.27 -10.79 -17.87
CA ARG A 617 -20.16 -9.84 -18.52
C ARG A 617 -19.58 -8.45 -18.40
N PHE A 618 -19.54 -7.71 -19.50
CA PHE A 618 -19.08 -6.33 -19.52
C PHE A 618 -20.09 -5.44 -20.22
N ARG A 619 -20.46 -4.34 -19.57
CA ARG A 619 -21.44 -3.37 -20.08
C ARG A 619 -20.87 -1.98 -20.06
N LEU A 620 -21.14 -1.23 -21.12
CA LEU A 620 -20.94 0.21 -21.18
C LEU A 620 -22.31 0.88 -21.20
N PHE A 621 -22.52 1.89 -20.35
CA PHE A 621 -23.70 2.75 -20.42
C PHE A 621 -23.25 4.15 -20.80
N LYS A 622 -23.73 4.64 -21.94
CA LYS A 622 -23.47 6.00 -22.41
C LYS A 622 -24.43 6.96 -21.74
N ARG A 623 -23.91 7.78 -20.80
CA ARG A 623 -24.70 8.79 -20.07
C ARG A 623 -24.55 10.18 -20.69
N GLY A 624 -23.46 10.43 -21.40
CA GLY A 624 -23.17 11.68 -22.10
C GLY A 624 -22.06 11.52 -23.14
N GLN A 625 -21.50 12.64 -23.61
CA GLN A 625 -20.34 12.61 -24.50
C GLN A 625 -19.09 12.15 -23.74
N ASP A 626 -18.87 12.72 -22.55
CA ASP A 626 -17.72 12.43 -21.68
C ASP A 626 -18.18 11.84 -20.33
N ARG A 627 -19.31 11.13 -20.33
CA ARG A 627 -19.87 10.50 -19.13
C ARG A 627 -20.32 9.09 -19.46
N TRP A 628 -19.68 8.12 -18.83
CA TRP A 628 -19.88 6.71 -19.09
C TRP A 628 -19.94 5.93 -17.79
N ILE A 629 -20.69 4.83 -17.81
CA ILE A 629 -20.66 3.84 -16.73
C ILE A 629 -20.08 2.55 -17.31
N ILE A 630 -19.10 1.99 -16.61
CA ILE A 630 -18.51 0.71 -16.93
C ILE A 630 -18.98 -0.28 -15.87
N MET A 631 -19.65 -1.35 -16.28
CA MET A 631 -20.00 -2.45 -15.39
C MET A 631 -19.30 -3.72 -15.83
N LYS A 632 -18.70 -4.42 -14.85
CA LYS A 632 -18.19 -5.77 -14.97
C LYS A 632 -18.94 -6.65 -13.98
N ALA A 633 -19.43 -7.79 -14.43
CA ALA A 633 -19.85 -8.90 -13.57
C ALA A 633 -19.10 -10.16 -14.00
N VAL A 634 -18.72 -11.01 -13.06
CA VAL A 634 -18.02 -12.28 -13.31
C VAL A 634 -18.45 -13.28 -12.25
N HIS A 635 -18.52 -14.57 -12.60
CA HIS A 635 -18.81 -15.59 -11.60
C HIS A 635 -17.57 -15.86 -10.72
N HIS A 636 -17.74 -15.93 -9.40
CA HIS A 636 -16.65 -16.07 -8.43
C HIS A 636 -15.81 -17.34 -8.62
N ILE A 637 -16.36 -18.38 -9.28
CA ILE A 637 -15.64 -19.63 -9.58
C ILE A 637 -14.42 -19.48 -10.52
N VAL A 638 -14.35 -18.40 -11.29
CA VAL A 638 -13.22 -18.10 -12.21
C VAL A 638 -12.47 -16.83 -11.85
N SER A 639 -12.87 -16.12 -10.80
CA SER A 639 -12.34 -14.80 -10.47
C SER A 639 -12.44 -14.55 -8.97
N ASP A 640 -11.54 -13.74 -8.43
CA ASP A 640 -11.61 -13.22 -7.07
C ASP A 640 -11.30 -11.72 -7.03
N ALA A 641 -11.13 -11.16 -5.82
CA ALA A 641 -10.84 -9.74 -5.63
C ALA A 641 -9.53 -9.33 -6.32
N ILE A 642 -8.44 -10.07 -6.10
CA ILE A 642 -7.13 -9.82 -6.75
C ILE A 642 -7.28 -9.87 -8.27
N SER A 643 -7.95 -10.90 -8.80
CA SER A 643 -8.19 -11.02 -10.25
C SER A 643 -9.00 -9.84 -10.79
N THR A 644 -9.93 -9.28 -10.01
CA THR A 644 -10.71 -8.11 -10.41
C THR A 644 -9.85 -6.85 -10.48
N PHE A 645 -8.94 -6.64 -9.53
CA PHE A 645 -7.98 -5.52 -9.61
C PHE A 645 -7.04 -5.67 -10.81
N THR A 646 -6.46 -6.87 -11.00
CA THR A 646 -5.62 -7.17 -12.18
C THR A 646 -6.38 -6.92 -13.49
N PHE A 647 -7.66 -7.29 -13.57
CA PHE A 647 -8.48 -7.01 -14.75
C PHE A 647 -8.57 -5.53 -15.06
N ILE A 648 -8.82 -4.69 -14.06
CA ILE A 648 -9.02 -3.25 -14.23
C ILE A 648 -7.71 -2.60 -14.70
N GLU A 649 -6.59 -2.91 -14.04
CA GLU A 649 -5.27 -2.38 -14.39
C GLU A 649 -4.86 -2.76 -15.82
N GLU A 650 -4.97 -4.05 -16.17
CA GLU A 650 -4.64 -4.53 -17.50
C GLU A 650 -5.61 -3.98 -18.57
N LEU A 651 -6.91 -3.82 -18.24
CA LEU A 651 -7.91 -3.29 -19.16
C LEU A 651 -7.57 -1.86 -19.57
N LEU A 652 -7.31 -0.99 -18.58
CA LEU A 652 -6.99 0.41 -18.84
C LEU A 652 -5.68 0.54 -19.61
N ALA A 653 -4.67 -0.27 -19.28
CA ALA A 653 -3.39 -0.27 -19.98
C ALA A 653 -3.54 -0.67 -21.47
N VAL A 654 -4.30 -1.74 -21.75
CA VAL A 654 -4.54 -2.21 -23.12
C VAL A 654 -5.42 -1.22 -23.89
N TYR A 655 -6.52 -0.75 -23.29
CA TYR A 655 -7.43 0.22 -23.91
C TYR A 655 -6.69 1.50 -24.32
N GLU A 656 -5.87 2.03 -23.43
CA GLU A 656 -5.17 3.29 -23.67
C GLU A 656 -4.10 3.14 -24.76
N ALA A 657 -3.41 1.99 -24.84
CA ALA A 657 -2.50 1.72 -25.95
C ALA A 657 -3.23 1.58 -27.30
N LEU A 658 -4.38 0.89 -27.32
CA LEU A 658 -5.22 0.80 -28.52
C LEU A 658 -5.65 2.19 -28.99
N ARG A 659 -6.06 3.07 -28.06
CA ARG A 659 -6.41 4.46 -28.34
C ARG A 659 -5.26 5.27 -28.94
N ARG A 660 -4.00 4.96 -28.58
CA ARG A 660 -2.79 5.54 -29.18
C ARG A 660 -2.32 4.84 -30.47
N ASN A 661 -3.07 3.87 -30.99
CA ASN A 661 -2.66 2.99 -32.09
C ASN A 661 -1.31 2.28 -31.82
N GLN A 662 -1.09 1.86 -30.58
CA GLN A 662 0.10 1.13 -30.12
C GLN A 662 -0.28 -0.29 -29.71
N GLU A 663 0.65 -1.23 -29.85
CA GLU A 663 0.53 -2.57 -29.26
C GLU A 663 1.05 -2.53 -27.83
N HIS A 664 0.20 -2.84 -26.85
CA HIS A 664 0.65 -3.07 -25.47
C HIS A 664 0.93 -4.54 -25.24
N ARG A 665 2.13 -4.85 -24.73
CA ARG A 665 2.50 -6.18 -24.28
C ARG A 665 2.55 -6.20 -22.77
N LEU A 666 1.53 -6.80 -22.18
CA LEU A 666 1.50 -7.08 -20.75
C LEU A 666 2.61 -8.08 -20.39
N PRO A 667 3.16 -8.03 -19.16
CA PRO A 667 4.14 -9.01 -18.69
C PRO A 667 3.65 -10.46 -18.87
N PRO A 668 4.55 -11.44 -19.07
CA PRO A 668 4.14 -12.84 -19.12
C PRO A 668 3.56 -13.29 -17.78
N VAL A 669 2.56 -14.17 -17.81
CA VAL A 669 2.05 -14.85 -16.61
C VAL A 669 2.94 -16.05 -16.34
N GLU A 670 3.55 -16.12 -15.16
CA GLU A 670 4.64 -17.08 -14.85
C GLU A 670 4.16 -18.50 -14.52
N ALA A 671 2.89 -18.65 -14.13
CA ALA A 671 2.28 -19.93 -13.80
C ALA A 671 0.87 -20.07 -14.39
N ARG A 672 0.34 -21.29 -14.41
CA ARG A 672 -1.02 -21.61 -14.86
C ARG A 672 -1.91 -21.93 -13.67
N TYR A 673 -3.22 -21.76 -13.83
CA TYR A 673 -4.17 -22.22 -12.80
C TYR A 673 -4.14 -23.76 -12.62
N LEU A 674 -3.75 -24.51 -13.65
CA LEU A 674 -3.47 -25.95 -13.56
C LEU A 674 -2.30 -26.27 -12.60
N ASP A 675 -1.28 -25.41 -12.57
CA ASP A 675 -0.13 -25.60 -11.68
C ASP A 675 -0.54 -25.45 -10.21
N PHE A 676 -1.47 -24.54 -9.92
CA PHE A 676 -2.08 -24.40 -8.60
C PHE A 676 -2.87 -25.65 -8.19
N LEU A 677 -3.68 -26.24 -9.09
CA LEU A 677 -4.36 -27.51 -8.81
C LEU A 677 -3.37 -28.63 -8.48
N ASN A 678 -2.32 -28.78 -9.28
CA ASN A 678 -1.31 -29.80 -9.08
C ASN A 678 -0.54 -29.61 -7.76
N GLN A 679 -0.22 -28.37 -7.41
CA GLN A 679 0.37 -28.04 -6.11
C GLN A 679 -0.57 -28.41 -4.96
N GLN A 680 -1.86 -28.06 -5.05
CA GLN A 680 -2.84 -28.43 -4.03
C GLN A 680 -2.94 -29.97 -3.87
N ASN A 681 -2.92 -30.72 -4.96
CA ASN A 681 -2.92 -32.19 -4.91
C ASN A 681 -1.66 -32.75 -4.25
N ALA A 682 -0.49 -32.19 -4.55
CA ALA A 682 0.77 -32.59 -3.94
C ALA A 682 0.81 -32.28 -2.44
N PHE A 683 0.35 -31.08 -2.05
CA PHE A 683 0.23 -30.66 -0.66
C PHE A 683 -0.68 -31.61 0.13
N LEU A 684 -1.89 -31.91 -0.39
CA LEU A 684 -2.86 -32.77 0.28
C LEU A 684 -2.36 -34.21 0.47
N ALA A 685 -1.44 -34.67 -0.36
CA ALA A 685 -0.81 -36.00 -0.22
C ALA A 685 0.42 -35.99 0.71
N GLY A 686 0.92 -34.81 1.08
CA GLY A 686 2.07 -34.63 1.95
C GLY A 686 1.72 -34.68 3.45
N PRO A 687 2.72 -34.88 4.33
CA PRO A 687 2.51 -34.90 5.77
C PRO A 687 2.10 -33.54 6.35
N GLU A 688 2.40 -32.44 5.65
CA GLU A 688 2.04 -31.08 6.08
C GLU A 688 0.52 -30.88 6.15
N ALA A 689 -0.24 -31.45 5.20
CA ALA A 689 -1.70 -31.37 5.20
C ALA A 689 -2.32 -32.02 6.44
N LEU A 690 -1.76 -33.14 6.91
CA LEU A 690 -2.21 -33.79 8.15
C LEU A 690 -1.94 -32.90 9.37
N GLY A 691 -0.76 -32.29 9.46
CA GLY A 691 -0.43 -31.35 10.54
C GLY A 691 -1.38 -30.16 10.59
N MET A 692 -1.73 -29.59 9.42
CA MET A 692 -2.70 -28.50 9.35
C MET A 692 -4.12 -28.95 9.70
N LEU A 693 -4.54 -30.16 9.29
CA LEU A 693 -5.83 -30.73 9.68
C LEU A 693 -5.92 -30.95 11.19
N ASP A 694 -4.87 -31.49 11.81
CA ASP A 694 -4.78 -31.71 13.26
C ASP A 694 -4.81 -30.39 14.03
N TYR A 695 -4.17 -29.34 13.50
CA TYR A 695 -4.32 -27.99 14.02
C TYR A 695 -5.79 -27.56 14.02
N TRP A 696 -6.49 -27.64 12.87
CA TRP A 696 -7.89 -27.20 12.80
C TRP A 696 -8.81 -28.01 13.71
N ARG A 697 -8.62 -29.33 13.80
CA ARG A 697 -9.37 -30.20 14.72
C ARG A 697 -9.16 -29.87 16.19
N SER A 698 -7.96 -29.42 16.57
CA SER A 698 -7.64 -29.08 17.96
C SER A 698 -8.05 -27.65 18.35
N HIS A 699 -8.26 -26.75 17.39
CA HIS A 699 -8.58 -25.34 17.63
C HIS A 699 -10.03 -24.97 17.36
N LEU A 700 -10.81 -25.88 16.76
CA LEU A 700 -12.25 -25.76 16.68
C LEU A 700 -12.90 -26.56 17.82
N PRO A 701 -14.04 -26.10 18.38
CA PRO A 701 -14.79 -26.86 19.36
C PRO A 701 -15.24 -28.21 18.78
N ALA A 702 -15.28 -29.25 19.62
CA ALA A 702 -15.61 -30.62 19.22
C ALA A 702 -16.97 -30.73 18.52
N GLU A 703 -17.91 -29.87 18.91
CA GLU A 703 -19.14 -29.61 18.18
C GLU A 703 -19.12 -28.13 17.76
N VAL A 704 -19.06 -27.89 16.44
CA VAL A 704 -19.03 -26.52 15.91
C VAL A 704 -20.39 -25.87 16.17
N PRO A 705 -20.44 -24.77 16.96
CA PRO A 705 -21.71 -24.16 17.31
C PRO A 705 -22.34 -23.49 16.09
N LEU A 706 -23.62 -23.76 15.87
CA LEU A 706 -24.43 -22.98 14.95
C LEU A 706 -24.72 -21.62 15.59
N LEU A 707 -24.35 -20.53 14.93
CA LEU A 707 -24.65 -19.19 15.41
C LEU A 707 -26.17 -18.94 15.38
N ASP A 708 -26.76 -18.68 16.54
CA ASP A 708 -28.19 -18.47 16.72
C ASP A 708 -28.47 -16.99 17.02
N LEU A 709 -28.48 -16.17 15.95
CA LEU A 709 -28.85 -14.76 16.07
C LEU A 709 -30.37 -14.60 16.16
N PRO A 710 -30.87 -13.62 16.93
CA PRO A 710 -32.28 -13.29 16.94
C PRO A 710 -32.68 -12.69 15.60
N VAL A 711 -33.38 -13.48 14.79
CA VAL A 711 -33.89 -13.09 13.47
C VAL A 711 -35.27 -12.45 13.59
N ASP A 712 -35.56 -11.48 12.72
CA ASP A 712 -36.87 -10.81 12.66
C ASP A 712 -37.92 -11.66 11.93
N LYS A 713 -37.46 -12.57 11.06
CA LYS A 713 -38.28 -13.43 10.19
C LYS A 713 -37.88 -14.89 10.37
N PRO A 714 -38.82 -15.85 10.23
CA PRO A 714 -38.51 -17.26 10.37
C PRO A 714 -37.51 -17.69 9.29
N ARG A 715 -36.47 -18.43 9.69
CA ARG A 715 -35.43 -18.94 8.78
C ARG A 715 -36.07 -19.81 7.67
N PRO A 716 -35.80 -19.53 6.39
CA PRO A 716 -36.23 -20.40 5.30
C PRO A 716 -35.64 -21.81 5.39
N ALA A 717 -36.34 -22.82 4.85
CA ALA A 717 -35.86 -24.22 4.87
C ALA A 717 -34.60 -24.45 4.02
N VAL A 718 -34.37 -23.59 3.02
CA VAL A 718 -33.15 -23.55 2.20
C VAL A 718 -32.64 -22.11 2.22
N GLN A 719 -31.34 -21.92 2.44
CA GLN A 719 -30.74 -20.61 2.55
C GLN A 719 -31.02 -19.80 1.28
N THR A 720 -31.68 -18.66 1.46
CA THR A 720 -31.86 -17.68 0.39
C THR A 720 -30.64 -16.78 0.33
N HIS A 721 -30.48 -16.09 -0.80
CA HIS A 721 -29.40 -15.13 -1.00
C HIS A 721 -29.96 -13.74 -1.32
N ASN A 722 -31.17 -13.47 -0.82
CA ASN A 722 -31.77 -12.14 -0.86
C ASN A 722 -31.06 -11.32 0.20
N GLY A 723 -30.41 -10.23 -0.20
CA GLY A 723 -29.68 -9.41 0.74
C GLY A 723 -29.86 -7.93 0.54
N ALA A 724 -29.37 -7.19 1.52
CA ALA A 724 -29.27 -5.74 1.55
C ALA A 724 -28.05 -5.36 2.38
N SER A 725 -27.67 -4.08 2.30
CA SER A 725 -26.51 -3.52 2.97
C SER A 725 -26.89 -2.37 3.90
N GLU A 726 -26.28 -2.30 5.07
CA GLU A 726 -26.37 -1.19 6.02
C GLU A 726 -24.99 -0.57 6.21
N PHE A 727 -24.80 0.65 5.69
CA PHE A 727 -23.53 1.37 5.72
C PHE A 727 -23.43 2.28 6.95
N PHE A 728 -22.24 2.33 7.56
CA PHE A 728 -21.93 3.21 8.67
C PHE A 728 -20.44 3.54 8.71
N VAL A 729 -20.07 4.63 9.37
CA VAL A 729 -18.70 5.14 9.40
C VAL A 729 -18.24 5.26 10.85
N LEU A 730 -17.01 4.84 11.13
CA LEU A 730 -16.34 5.14 12.40
C LEU A 730 -15.74 6.55 12.30
N ASP A 731 -16.09 7.42 13.24
CA ASP A 731 -15.54 8.78 13.24
C ASP A 731 -14.01 8.78 13.37
N ASP A 732 -13.38 9.88 12.96
CA ASP A 732 -11.92 10.03 12.92
C ASP A 732 -11.29 9.66 14.28
N ALA A 733 -11.89 10.14 15.38
CA ALA A 733 -11.40 9.91 16.72
C ALA A 733 -11.48 8.43 17.12
N LEU A 734 -12.55 7.71 16.75
CA LEU A 734 -12.69 6.29 17.00
C LEU A 734 -11.71 5.48 16.15
N SER A 735 -11.53 5.84 14.88
CA SER A 735 -10.58 5.19 13.97
C SER A 735 -9.14 5.29 14.49
N GLU A 736 -8.71 6.48 14.94
CA GLU A 736 -7.41 6.67 15.61
C GLU A 736 -7.26 5.80 16.87
N ARG A 737 -8.33 5.68 17.67
CA ARG A 737 -8.33 4.87 18.89
C ARG A 737 -8.25 3.37 18.60
N VAL A 738 -8.84 2.89 17.50
CA VAL A 738 -8.68 1.50 17.05
C VAL A 738 -7.21 1.22 16.79
N HIS A 739 -6.53 2.09 16.03
CA HIS A 739 -5.09 1.98 15.78
C HIS A 739 -4.25 2.07 17.07
N ALA A 740 -4.60 2.95 17.99
CA ALA A 740 -3.91 3.08 19.27
C ALA A 740 -4.06 1.84 20.15
N LEU A 741 -5.25 1.25 20.22
CA LEU A 741 -5.50 0.00 20.96
C LEU A 741 -4.71 -1.16 20.34
N ALA A 742 -4.73 -1.25 19.01
CA ALA A 742 -3.97 -2.23 18.26
C ALA A 742 -2.48 -2.19 18.64
N ARG A 743 -1.85 -1.00 18.54
CA ARG A 743 -0.45 -0.80 18.97
C ARG A 743 -0.20 -1.15 20.43
N THR A 744 -1.09 -0.73 21.33
CA THR A 744 -0.93 -0.92 22.79
C THR A 744 -0.89 -2.40 23.18
N HIS A 745 -1.68 -3.24 22.52
CA HIS A 745 -1.75 -4.68 22.79
C HIS A 745 -0.94 -5.52 21.79
N GLY A 746 -0.18 -4.88 20.90
CA GLY A 746 0.62 -5.52 19.86
C GLY A 746 -0.20 -6.29 18.81
N VAL A 747 -1.49 -6.00 18.66
CA VAL A 747 -2.40 -6.64 17.70
C VAL A 747 -2.64 -5.74 16.49
N THR A 748 -3.36 -6.22 15.47
CA THR A 748 -3.70 -5.41 14.29
C THR A 748 -5.09 -4.77 14.40
N PRO A 749 -5.40 -3.70 13.64
CA PRO A 749 -6.75 -3.15 13.56
C PRO A 749 -7.80 -4.19 13.17
N PHE A 750 -7.46 -5.12 12.27
CA PHE A 750 -8.29 -6.29 11.94
C PHE A 750 -8.71 -7.07 13.19
N MET A 751 -7.75 -7.40 14.07
CA MET A 751 -8.02 -8.16 15.30
C MET A 751 -8.91 -7.36 16.27
N VAL A 752 -8.70 -6.04 16.38
CA VAL A 752 -9.54 -5.15 17.20
C VAL A 752 -10.98 -5.13 16.70
N LEU A 753 -11.18 -4.88 15.40
CA LEU A 753 -12.50 -4.82 14.78
C LEU A 753 -13.23 -6.17 14.87
N LEU A 754 -12.50 -7.27 14.68
CA LEU A 754 -13.02 -8.63 14.83
C LEU A 754 -13.38 -8.95 16.29
N SER A 755 -12.57 -8.55 17.28
CA SER A 755 -12.90 -8.70 18.71
C SER A 755 -14.20 -8.00 19.09
N ALA A 756 -14.42 -6.77 18.62
CA ALA A 756 -15.69 -6.07 18.81
C ALA A 756 -16.86 -6.80 18.14
N TYR A 757 -16.61 -7.45 17.02
CA TYR A 757 -17.63 -8.22 16.30
C TYR A 757 -18.00 -9.50 17.05
N TYR A 758 -17.02 -10.24 17.59
CA TYR A 758 -17.30 -11.38 18.48
C TYR A 758 -18.16 -10.98 19.68
N LEU A 759 -17.85 -9.85 20.32
CA LEU A 759 -18.64 -9.34 21.44
C LEU A 759 -20.07 -8.99 21.03
N LEU A 760 -20.26 -8.39 19.85
CA LEU A 760 -21.59 -8.11 19.31
C LEU A 760 -22.37 -9.42 19.11
N LEU A 761 -21.78 -10.40 18.44
CA LEU A 761 -22.43 -11.69 18.14
C LEU A 761 -22.79 -12.42 19.43
N HIS A 762 -21.85 -12.54 20.37
CA HIS A 762 -22.08 -13.10 21.71
C HIS A 762 -23.22 -12.40 22.46
N ARG A 763 -23.31 -11.07 22.39
CA ARG A 763 -24.38 -10.31 23.05
C ARG A 763 -25.75 -10.52 22.45
N TYR A 764 -25.81 -10.82 21.16
CA TYR A 764 -27.06 -11.07 20.46
C TYR A 764 -27.50 -12.52 20.54
N SER A 765 -26.58 -13.49 20.40
CA SER A 765 -26.90 -14.92 20.44
C SER A 765 -26.92 -15.50 21.86
N GLY A 766 -26.21 -14.88 22.81
CA GLY A 766 -26.00 -15.44 24.14
C GLY A 766 -25.06 -16.65 24.16
N GLN A 767 -24.32 -16.89 23.07
CA GLN A 767 -23.41 -18.03 22.94
C GLN A 767 -21.98 -17.63 23.28
N ASP A 768 -21.25 -18.52 23.96
CA ASP A 768 -19.87 -18.26 24.38
C ASP A 768 -18.84 -18.65 23.31
N HIS A 769 -19.11 -19.72 22.55
CA HIS A 769 -18.27 -20.12 21.43
C HIS A 769 -18.83 -19.54 20.13
N ILE A 770 -18.03 -18.70 19.47
CA ILE A 770 -18.42 -18.05 18.22
C ILE A 770 -17.36 -18.37 17.16
N VAL A 771 -17.81 -18.80 15.98
CA VAL A 771 -16.96 -19.01 14.80
C VAL A 771 -17.33 -17.97 13.74
N VAL A 772 -16.35 -17.18 13.31
CA VAL A 772 -16.49 -16.17 12.25
C VAL A 772 -15.59 -16.56 11.09
N GLY A 773 -16.14 -16.60 9.88
CA GLY A 773 -15.35 -16.77 8.68
C GLY A 773 -14.55 -15.52 8.35
N SER A 774 -13.33 -15.68 7.86
CA SER A 774 -12.55 -14.60 7.26
C SER A 774 -11.83 -15.11 6.02
N PRO A 775 -11.98 -14.46 4.84
CA PRO A 775 -11.33 -14.92 3.63
C PRO A 775 -9.84 -14.58 3.64
N VAL A 776 -9.00 -15.50 3.15
CA VAL A 776 -7.61 -15.20 2.74
C VAL A 776 -7.47 -15.30 1.23
N THR A 777 -6.44 -14.67 0.69
CA THR A 777 -6.19 -14.58 -0.77
C THR A 777 -5.93 -15.93 -1.42
N GLY A 778 -5.39 -16.89 -0.65
CA GLY A 778 -4.99 -18.23 -1.11
C GLY A 778 -3.82 -18.26 -2.11
N ARG A 779 -3.16 -17.12 -2.33
CA ARG A 779 -1.94 -16.99 -3.16
C ARG A 779 -0.70 -16.92 -2.26
N THR A 780 -0.32 -18.04 -1.67
CA THR A 780 0.84 -18.07 -0.73
C THR A 780 2.19 -18.05 -1.44
N ARG A 781 2.23 -18.40 -2.73
CA ARG A 781 3.42 -18.34 -3.59
C ARG A 781 3.34 -17.17 -4.59
N GLN A 782 4.49 -16.57 -4.85
CA GLN A 782 4.61 -15.38 -5.71
C GLN A 782 4.29 -15.67 -7.19
N ASP A 783 4.55 -16.87 -7.67
CA ASP A 783 4.27 -17.29 -9.05
C ASP A 783 2.77 -17.27 -9.38
N PHE A 784 1.88 -17.42 -8.39
CA PHE A 784 0.43 -17.30 -8.57
C PHE A 784 -0.11 -15.87 -8.45
N ALA A 785 0.73 -14.88 -8.11
CA ALA A 785 0.29 -13.49 -7.92
C ALA A 785 -0.37 -12.89 -9.16
N SER A 786 0.14 -13.21 -10.35
CA SER A 786 -0.38 -12.72 -11.64
C SER A 786 -1.40 -13.65 -12.29
N VAL A 787 -1.74 -14.79 -11.67
CA VAL A 787 -2.67 -15.77 -12.23
C VAL A 787 -4.11 -15.34 -11.96
N TYR A 788 -4.84 -15.11 -13.05
CA TYR A 788 -6.29 -14.86 -13.00
C TYR A 788 -7.04 -16.15 -12.65
N GLY A 789 -7.82 -16.15 -11.58
CA GLY A 789 -8.55 -17.32 -11.13
C GLY A 789 -9.16 -17.17 -9.75
N TYR A 790 -9.77 -18.26 -9.23
CA TYR A 790 -10.33 -18.31 -7.88
C TYR A 790 -9.37 -18.98 -6.91
N PHE A 791 -8.79 -18.22 -5.99
CA PHE A 791 -7.83 -18.75 -5.01
C PHE A 791 -8.32 -18.67 -3.56
N VAL A 792 -9.39 -17.90 -3.31
CA VAL A 792 -9.86 -17.59 -1.95
C VAL A 792 -10.08 -18.86 -1.13
N ASN A 793 -9.57 -18.85 0.09
CA ASN A 793 -9.82 -19.87 1.10
C ASN A 793 -10.35 -19.19 2.38
N PRO A 794 -11.57 -19.47 2.85
CA PRO A 794 -12.05 -18.89 4.10
C PRO A 794 -11.52 -19.64 5.32
N LEU A 795 -11.12 -18.90 6.34
CA LEU A 795 -10.64 -19.44 7.61
C LEU A 795 -11.76 -19.39 8.67
N PRO A 796 -12.08 -20.50 9.35
CA PRO A 796 -13.02 -20.51 10.46
C PRO A 796 -12.33 -20.06 11.74
N LEU A 797 -12.41 -18.76 12.04
CA LEU A 797 -11.77 -18.18 13.22
C LEU A 797 -12.69 -18.38 14.44
N HIS A 798 -12.20 -19.07 15.47
CA HIS A 798 -12.94 -19.35 16.70
C HIS A 798 -12.53 -18.42 17.85
N ALA A 799 -13.54 -17.95 18.60
CA ALA A 799 -13.36 -17.29 19.89
C ALA A 799 -14.23 -17.96 20.95
N ASP A 800 -13.69 -18.05 22.17
CA ASP A 800 -14.34 -18.57 23.37
C ASP A 800 -14.45 -17.46 24.42
N LEU A 801 -15.68 -17.13 24.79
CA LEU A 801 -16.05 -16.05 25.71
C LEU A 801 -16.61 -16.57 27.05
N SER A 802 -16.55 -17.88 27.31
CA SER A 802 -17.21 -18.53 28.46
C SER A 802 -16.71 -18.05 29.83
N ASP A 803 -15.42 -17.76 29.95
CA ASP A 803 -14.79 -17.32 31.20
C ASP A 803 -14.87 -15.80 31.44
N ASP A 804 -15.71 -15.08 30.69
CA ASP A 804 -15.81 -13.61 30.72
C ASP A 804 -14.42 -12.92 30.57
N PRO A 805 -13.71 -13.16 29.45
CA PRO A 805 -12.36 -12.65 29.27
C PRO A 805 -12.34 -11.13 29.36
N THR A 806 -11.25 -10.60 29.90
CA THR A 806 -10.96 -9.17 29.83
C THR A 806 -10.70 -8.71 28.39
N VAL A 807 -10.76 -7.40 28.14
CA VAL A 807 -10.45 -6.84 26.82
C VAL A 807 -9.06 -7.27 26.34
N ALA A 808 -8.06 -7.26 27.21
CA ALA A 808 -6.71 -7.68 26.86
C ALA A 808 -6.64 -9.18 26.54
N GLU A 809 -7.30 -10.04 27.33
CA GLU A 809 -7.33 -11.49 27.11
C GLU A 809 -8.02 -11.84 25.79
N LEU A 810 -9.15 -11.19 25.48
CA LEU A 810 -9.86 -11.39 24.22
C LEU A 810 -8.99 -10.98 23.02
N LEU A 811 -8.30 -9.84 23.08
CA LEU A 811 -7.42 -9.40 22.00
C LEU A 811 -6.27 -10.39 21.77
N GLN A 812 -5.67 -10.94 22.85
CA GLN A 812 -4.61 -11.95 22.73
C GLN A 812 -5.13 -13.31 22.24
N GLN A 813 -6.34 -13.70 22.63
CA GLN A 813 -7.01 -14.89 22.10
C GLN A 813 -7.25 -14.74 20.59
N VAL A 814 -7.85 -13.63 20.16
CA VAL A 814 -8.09 -13.34 18.74
C VAL A 814 -6.77 -13.28 17.97
N ARG A 815 -5.70 -12.70 18.53
CA ARG A 815 -4.37 -12.76 17.94
C ARG A 815 -3.92 -14.19 17.67
N ARG A 816 -3.99 -15.07 18.67
CA ARG A 816 -3.58 -16.48 18.52
C ARG A 816 -4.42 -17.20 17.47
N THR A 817 -5.75 -17.01 17.48
CA THR A 817 -6.66 -17.60 16.49
C THR A 817 -6.34 -17.13 15.08
N VAL A 818 -6.18 -15.83 14.86
CA VAL A 818 -5.92 -15.26 13.52
C VAL A 818 -4.58 -15.72 12.99
N LEU A 819 -3.52 -15.62 13.79
CA LEU A 819 -2.17 -16.02 13.35
C LEU A 819 -2.07 -17.53 13.10
N GLY A 820 -2.66 -18.34 13.98
CA GLY A 820 -2.68 -19.79 13.76
C GLY A 820 -3.52 -20.17 12.53
N GLY A 821 -4.63 -19.46 12.27
CA GLY A 821 -5.38 -19.63 11.03
C GLY A 821 -4.56 -19.30 9.78
N LEU A 822 -3.76 -18.23 9.80
CA LEU A 822 -2.85 -17.86 8.70
C LEU A 822 -1.70 -18.87 8.50
N ASP A 823 -1.25 -19.53 9.55
CA ASP A 823 -0.22 -20.58 9.45
C ASP A 823 -0.74 -21.88 8.85
N ASN A 824 -2.04 -22.14 9.00
CA ASN A 824 -2.70 -23.35 8.52
C ASN A 824 -3.67 -23.07 7.36
N GLN A 825 -3.49 -21.92 6.69
CA GLN A 825 -4.40 -21.41 5.67
C GLN A 825 -4.40 -22.18 4.35
N GLU A 826 -3.40 -23.04 4.11
CA GLU A 826 -3.31 -23.83 2.87
C GLU A 826 -4.26 -25.02 2.87
N TYR A 827 -4.71 -25.47 4.05
CA TYR A 827 -5.70 -26.55 4.13
C TYR A 827 -7.05 -26.07 3.59
N PRO A 828 -7.62 -26.71 2.54
CA PRO A 828 -8.86 -26.26 1.94
C PRO A 828 -10.03 -26.33 2.91
N PHE A 829 -10.75 -25.22 3.08
CA PHE A 829 -11.90 -25.15 3.99
C PHE A 829 -12.95 -26.22 3.69
N VAL A 830 -13.20 -26.50 2.41
CA VAL A 830 -14.19 -27.49 1.97
C VAL A 830 -13.88 -28.89 2.51
N LEU A 831 -12.60 -29.28 2.45
CA LEU A 831 -12.16 -30.57 3.01
C LEU A 831 -12.22 -30.55 4.53
N LEU A 832 -11.92 -29.43 5.17
CA LEU A 832 -12.06 -29.30 6.61
C LEU A 832 -13.52 -29.53 7.05
N VAL A 833 -14.50 -29.00 6.31
CA VAL A 833 -15.93 -29.27 6.60
C VAL A 833 -16.26 -30.76 6.49
N GLU A 834 -15.77 -31.43 5.44
CA GLU A 834 -15.96 -32.87 5.24
C GLU A 834 -15.34 -33.69 6.39
N GLU A 835 -14.11 -33.35 6.78
CA GLU A 835 -13.34 -34.04 7.84
C GLU A 835 -13.87 -33.79 9.26
N LEU A 836 -14.63 -32.72 9.48
CA LEU A 836 -15.34 -32.45 10.74
C LEU A 836 -16.66 -33.24 10.84
N GLY A 837 -17.14 -33.84 9.75
CA GLY A 837 -18.34 -34.68 9.75
C GLY A 837 -19.63 -33.94 10.10
N LEU A 838 -19.67 -32.62 9.86
CA LEU A 838 -20.82 -31.77 10.19
C LEU A 838 -22.04 -32.16 9.34
N GLN A 839 -23.22 -32.20 9.97
CA GLN A 839 -24.46 -32.46 9.23
C GLN A 839 -24.79 -31.27 8.33
N HIS A 840 -25.11 -31.56 7.06
CA HIS A 840 -25.51 -30.53 6.12
C HIS A 840 -26.91 -30.01 6.45
N ASP A 841 -26.99 -28.77 6.95
CA ASP A 841 -28.23 -28.02 7.07
C ASP A 841 -28.37 -27.10 5.85
N PRO A 842 -29.30 -27.33 4.92
CA PRO A 842 -29.44 -26.52 3.71
C PRO A 842 -29.90 -25.08 4.00
N SER A 843 -30.32 -24.76 5.23
CA SER A 843 -30.76 -23.42 5.64
C SER A 843 -29.62 -22.50 6.09
N ARG A 844 -28.38 -23.00 6.17
CA ARG A 844 -27.22 -22.24 6.65
C ARG A 844 -25.88 -22.80 6.15
N SER A 845 -24.85 -21.96 6.16
CA SER A 845 -23.46 -22.40 5.97
C SER A 845 -23.02 -23.35 7.10
N ALA A 846 -22.15 -24.32 6.77
CA ALA A 846 -21.83 -25.46 7.65
C ALA A 846 -21.00 -25.12 8.90
N VAL A 847 -20.03 -24.18 8.79
CA VAL A 847 -19.08 -23.89 9.89
C VAL A 847 -19.31 -22.51 10.51
N PHE A 848 -19.69 -21.51 9.71
CA PHE A 848 -19.95 -20.16 10.20
C PHE A 848 -21.08 -19.51 9.41
N GLN A 849 -21.94 -18.77 10.12
CA GLN A 849 -23.04 -17.98 9.55
C GLN A 849 -22.75 -16.48 9.57
N ALA A 850 -21.63 -16.08 10.21
CA ALA A 850 -21.11 -14.74 10.22
C ALA A 850 -19.75 -14.67 9.53
N MET A 851 -19.53 -13.64 8.72
CA MET A 851 -18.27 -13.39 8.02
C MET A 851 -17.72 -12.00 8.41
N PHE A 852 -16.39 -11.89 8.50
CA PHE A 852 -15.69 -10.62 8.71
C PHE A 852 -14.65 -10.40 7.62
N ILE A 853 -14.64 -9.21 7.02
CA ILE A 853 -13.74 -8.86 5.91
C ILE A 853 -13.16 -7.46 6.19
N LEU A 854 -11.84 -7.33 6.13
CA LEU A 854 -11.17 -6.04 6.07
C LEU A 854 -10.54 -5.88 4.69
N LEU A 855 -10.99 -4.90 3.94
CA LEU A 855 -10.49 -4.55 2.61
C LEU A 855 -9.48 -3.41 2.76
N THR A 856 -8.43 -3.43 1.95
CA THR A 856 -7.39 -2.39 1.97
C THR A 856 -7.77 -1.13 1.19
N HIS A 857 -8.67 -1.17 0.20
CA HIS A 857 -9.05 0.03 -0.56
C HIS A 857 -10.50 0.01 -1.09
N LYS A 858 -11.09 1.20 -1.22
CA LYS A 858 -12.19 1.48 -2.15
C LYS A 858 -11.61 1.52 -3.57
N VAL A 859 -12.30 0.93 -4.55
CA VAL A 859 -11.90 1.03 -5.97
C VAL A 859 -12.02 2.50 -6.41
N ALA A 860 -11.01 3.30 -6.14
CA ALA A 860 -10.82 4.66 -6.60
C ALA A 860 -9.41 4.74 -7.19
N THR A 861 -9.20 4.02 -8.30
CA THR A 861 -7.94 4.07 -9.03
C THR A 861 -7.95 5.33 -9.90
N GLU A 862 -6.99 6.25 -9.69
CA GLU A 862 -6.62 7.22 -10.72
C GLU A 862 -5.45 6.64 -11.52
N GLN A 863 -5.76 6.02 -12.66
CA GLN A 863 -4.75 5.47 -13.57
C GLN A 863 -5.01 5.99 -14.98
N TYR A 864 -3.96 6.42 -15.68
CA TYR A 864 -4.05 6.99 -17.05
C TYR A 864 -5.02 8.17 -17.21
N GLY A 865 -5.35 8.88 -16.12
CA GLY A 865 -6.31 10.00 -16.13
C GLY A 865 -7.79 9.58 -16.05
N TYR A 866 -8.08 8.29 -15.84
CA TYR A 866 -9.43 7.81 -15.53
C TYR A 866 -9.64 7.87 -14.02
N ARG A 867 -10.54 8.73 -13.56
CA ARG A 867 -11.07 8.68 -12.20
C ARG A 867 -12.28 7.77 -12.18
N LEU A 868 -12.16 6.63 -11.50
CA LEU A 868 -13.23 5.65 -11.37
C LEU A 868 -14.08 5.99 -10.13
N GLU A 869 -15.31 6.45 -10.34
CA GLU A 869 -16.27 6.72 -9.27
C GLU A 869 -17.13 5.48 -9.05
N TYR A 870 -16.87 4.73 -7.99
CA TYR A 870 -17.61 3.49 -7.69
C TYR A 870 -19.11 3.74 -7.48
N ILE A 871 -19.93 2.97 -8.17
CA ILE A 871 -21.38 2.93 -8.03
C ILE A 871 -21.72 1.73 -7.15
N GLU A 872 -22.32 1.98 -6.00
CA GLU A 872 -22.72 0.92 -5.08
C GLU A 872 -23.75 -0.01 -5.74
N LEU A 873 -23.35 -1.28 -5.83
CA LEU A 873 -24.21 -2.38 -6.26
C LEU A 873 -24.48 -3.31 -5.07
N PRO A 874 -25.61 -4.03 -5.09
CA PRO A 874 -25.91 -5.07 -4.11
C PRO A 874 -25.04 -6.32 -4.35
N GLU A 875 -23.74 -6.21 -4.10
CA GLU A 875 -22.74 -7.26 -4.33
C GLU A 875 -22.63 -8.22 -3.13
N GLU A 876 -22.64 -9.53 -3.41
CA GLU A 876 -22.40 -10.57 -2.40
C GLU A 876 -23.37 -10.52 -1.21
N GLU A 877 -24.53 -9.89 -1.37
CA GLU A 877 -25.50 -9.76 -0.28
C GLU A 877 -26.20 -11.10 -0.03
N GLY A 878 -26.37 -11.47 1.24
CA GLY A 878 -27.08 -12.70 1.63
C GLY A 878 -26.31 -14.00 1.41
N GLN A 879 -24.99 -13.98 1.13
CA GLN A 879 -24.14 -15.19 1.11
C GLN A 879 -24.08 -15.89 2.49
N PHE A 880 -24.18 -15.10 3.54
CA PHE A 880 -24.21 -15.51 4.94
C PHE A 880 -25.38 -14.80 5.63
N ASP A 881 -25.70 -15.20 6.87
CA ASP A 881 -26.73 -14.51 7.64
C ASP A 881 -26.36 -13.03 7.82
N ILE A 882 -25.10 -12.78 8.18
CA ILE A 882 -24.53 -11.45 8.37
C ILE A 882 -23.04 -11.42 8.02
N THR A 883 -22.63 -10.43 7.25
CA THR A 883 -21.22 -10.16 6.91
C THR A 883 -20.91 -8.73 7.32
N LEU A 884 -19.86 -8.54 8.11
CA LEU A 884 -19.30 -7.22 8.39
C LEU A 884 -18.07 -7.02 7.51
N SER A 885 -18.14 -6.08 6.59
CA SER A 885 -16.98 -5.61 5.83
C SER A 885 -16.57 -4.23 6.31
N ALA A 886 -15.27 -4.00 6.42
CA ALA A 886 -14.70 -2.69 6.70
C ALA A 886 -13.59 -2.37 5.69
N TYR A 887 -13.39 -1.08 5.40
CA TYR A 887 -12.21 -0.58 4.71
C TYR A 887 -11.82 0.77 5.31
N GLU A 888 -10.54 1.11 5.25
CA GLU A 888 -10.06 2.42 5.68
C GLU A 888 -9.94 3.34 4.47
N ASP A 889 -10.59 4.50 4.51
CA ASP A 889 -10.38 5.55 3.52
C ASP A 889 -9.17 6.38 3.95
N GLU A 890 -8.05 6.23 3.23
CA GLU A 890 -6.79 6.92 3.54
C GLU A 890 -6.90 8.45 3.44
N ALA A 891 -7.76 8.99 2.57
CA ALA A 891 -7.94 10.42 2.44
C ALA A 891 -8.68 11.02 3.65
N GLU A 892 -9.54 10.23 4.28
CA GLU A 892 -10.33 10.63 5.44
C GLU A 892 -9.75 10.15 6.78
N GLY A 893 -8.86 9.15 6.77
CA GLY A 893 -8.36 8.48 7.98
C GLY A 893 -9.47 7.76 8.76
N ARG A 894 -10.49 7.26 8.06
CA ARG A 894 -11.70 6.68 8.66
C ARG A 894 -11.99 5.28 8.18
N PHE A 895 -12.46 4.44 9.10
CA PHE A 895 -13.07 3.17 8.71
C PHE A 895 -14.51 3.36 8.24
N HIS A 896 -14.76 2.96 6.99
CA HIS A 896 -16.08 2.77 6.43
C HIS A 896 -16.47 1.31 6.62
N CYS A 897 -17.67 1.06 7.13
CA CYS A 897 -18.14 -0.28 7.45
C CYS A 897 -19.50 -0.53 6.79
N VAL A 898 -19.75 -1.80 6.46
CA VAL A 898 -21.02 -2.24 5.91
C VAL A 898 -21.41 -3.58 6.51
N PHE A 899 -22.64 -3.66 6.99
CA PHE A 899 -23.29 -4.93 7.28
C PHE A 899 -24.08 -5.39 6.06
N LYS A 900 -23.62 -6.46 5.41
CA LYS A 900 -24.39 -7.19 4.39
C LYS A 900 -25.18 -8.29 5.08
N TYR A 901 -26.47 -8.39 4.85
CA TYR A 901 -27.33 -9.33 5.59
C TYR A 901 -28.39 -9.96 4.71
N ASN A 902 -28.89 -11.12 5.13
CA ASN A 902 -30.01 -11.79 4.46
C ASN A 902 -31.34 -11.12 4.85
N THR A 903 -32.06 -10.57 3.86
CA THR A 903 -33.33 -9.86 4.09
C THR A 903 -34.49 -10.77 4.46
N ASP A 904 -34.37 -12.08 4.24
CA ASP A 904 -35.35 -13.07 4.71
C ASP A 904 -35.13 -13.45 6.18
N LEU A 905 -34.06 -12.96 6.81
CA LEU A 905 -33.78 -13.12 8.24
C LEU A 905 -33.93 -11.81 9.01
N PHE A 906 -33.39 -10.69 8.49
CA PHE A 906 -33.31 -9.42 9.21
C PHE A 906 -34.06 -8.28 8.52
N LEU A 907 -34.59 -7.37 9.32
CA LEU A 907 -35.16 -6.08 8.89
C LEU A 907 -34.08 -4.97 8.91
N PRO A 908 -34.17 -3.96 8.04
CA PRO A 908 -33.24 -2.82 8.03
C PRO A 908 -33.11 -2.10 9.39
N GLU A 909 -34.20 -2.03 10.16
CA GLU A 909 -34.21 -1.43 11.50
C GLU A 909 -33.33 -2.20 12.50
N THR A 910 -33.28 -3.53 12.37
CA THR A 910 -32.46 -4.40 13.20
C THR A 910 -30.99 -4.23 12.87
N MET A 911 -30.65 -4.12 11.58
CA MET A 911 -29.28 -3.93 11.12
C MET A 911 -28.73 -2.55 11.48
N ARG A 912 -29.53 -1.48 11.35
CA ARG A 912 -29.19 -0.14 11.87
C ARG A 912 -28.89 -0.15 13.37
N ARG A 913 -29.68 -0.91 14.13
CA ARG A 913 -29.47 -1.07 15.58
C ARG A 913 -28.17 -1.85 15.87
N MET A 914 -27.90 -2.92 15.13
CA MET A 914 -26.64 -3.68 15.24
C MET A 914 -25.41 -2.82 14.88
N ALA A 915 -25.47 -1.99 13.83
CA ALA A 915 -24.42 -1.03 13.47
C ALA A 915 -24.13 -0.04 14.59
N ALA A 916 -25.17 0.51 15.20
CA ALA A 916 -25.04 1.42 16.33
C ALA A 916 -24.48 0.72 17.58
N HIS A 917 -24.85 -0.55 17.82
CA HIS A 917 -24.29 -1.37 18.90
C HIS A 917 -22.83 -1.72 18.70
N TYR A 918 -22.45 -2.11 17.49
CA TYR A 918 -21.07 -2.40 17.12
C TYR A 918 -20.17 -1.19 17.36
N THR A 919 -20.57 -0.02 16.83
CA THR A 919 -19.83 1.25 16.99
C THR A 919 -19.66 1.62 18.47
N ARG A 920 -20.71 1.44 19.28
CA ARG A 920 -20.65 1.69 20.74
C ARG A 920 -19.75 0.70 21.47
N LEU A 921 -19.83 -0.59 21.16
CA LEU A 921 -18.96 -1.61 21.75
C LEU A 921 -17.49 -1.30 21.44
N LEU A 922 -17.18 -0.95 20.20
CA LEU A 922 -15.84 -0.56 19.78
C LEU A 922 -15.34 0.71 20.49
N ASP A 923 -16.19 1.74 20.62
CA ASP A 923 -15.84 2.93 21.41
C ASP A 923 -15.56 2.60 22.88
N ARG A 924 -16.38 1.74 23.50
CA ARG A 924 -16.18 1.34 24.89
C ARG A 924 -14.96 0.46 25.08
N MET A 925 -14.69 -0.44 24.15
CA MET A 925 -13.52 -1.30 24.17
C MET A 925 -12.23 -0.48 24.06
N THR A 926 -12.19 0.50 23.15
CA THR A 926 -10.99 1.36 22.97
C THR A 926 -10.72 2.34 24.12
N ARG A 927 -11.70 2.57 25.01
CA ARG A 927 -11.54 3.41 26.20
C ARG A 927 -11.38 2.62 27.51
N ALA A 928 -11.67 1.33 27.47
CA ALA A 928 -11.62 0.49 28.65
C ALA A 928 -10.16 0.17 29.04
N PRO A 929 -9.83 0.14 30.33
CA PRO A 929 -8.63 -0.53 30.80
C PRO A 929 -8.60 -1.99 30.33
N GLY A 930 -7.41 -2.51 30.00
CA GLY A 930 -7.26 -3.85 29.45
C GLY A 930 -7.75 -4.97 30.38
N ASP A 931 -7.75 -4.76 31.70
CA ASP A 931 -8.21 -5.68 32.75
C ASP A 931 -9.73 -5.64 32.97
N ARG A 932 -10.45 -4.78 32.24
CA ARG A 932 -11.91 -4.74 32.32
C ARG A 932 -12.51 -5.99 31.66
N PRO A 933 -13.42 -6.72 32.34
CA PRO A 933 -14.15 -7.82 31.71
C PRO A 933 -14.91 -7.34 30.48
N ALA A 934 -14.76 -8.04 29.35
CA ALA A 934 -15.36 -7.64 28.09
C ALA A 934 -16.89 -7.65 28.18
N SER A 935 -17.47 -8.49 29.05
CA SER A 935 -18.91 -8.49 29.32
C SER A 935 -19.43 -7.15 29.86
N ARG A 936 -18.60 -6.37 30.55
CA ARG A 936 -19.00 -5.12 31.21
C ARG A 936 -18.92 -3.90 30.30
N LEU A 937 -18.63 -4.09 29.01
CA LEU A 937 -18.69 -3.03 28.01
C LEU A 937 -20.15 -2.71 27.69
N ALA A 938 -20.51 -1.43 27.79
CA ALA A 938 -21.88 -0.98 27.57
C ALA A 938 -22.19 -0.97 26.07
N MET A 939 -23.16 -1.80 25.65
CA MET A 939 -23.63 -1.88 24.26
C MET A 939 -24.77 -0.89 23.97
N LEU A 940 -25.73 -0.76 24.90
CA LEU A 940 -26.94 0.04 24.70
C LEU A 940 -26.64 1.54 24.79
N GLY A 941 -27.28 2.34 23.93
CA GLY A 941 -27.24 3.80 24.02
C GLY A 941 -28.12 4.35 25.15
N ASP A 942 -27.87 5.57 25.62
CA ASP A 942 -28.59 6.16 26.76
C ASP A 942 -30.10 6.22 26.52
N ARG A 943 -30.54 6.66 25.33
CA ARG A 943 -31.97 6.70 24.94
C ARG A 943 -32.62 5.32 24.89
N GLU A 944 -31.88 4.31 24.43
CA GLU A 944 -32.38 2.93 24.33
C GLU A 944 -32.52 2.30 25.71
N ARG A 945 -31.55 2.54 26.59
CA ARG A 945 -31.62 2.19 28.00
C ARG A 945 -32.79 2.88 28.70
N GLU A 946 -33.01 4.18 28.45
CA GLU A 946 -34.14 4.92 29.00
C GLU A 946 -35.49 4.37 28.51
N ARG A 947 -35.62 3.99 27.24
CA ARG A 947 -36.85 3.34 26.74
C ARG A 947 -37.09 1.98 27.39
N LEU A 948 -36.06 1.13 27.48
CA LEU A 948 -36.17 -0.21 28.08
C LEU A 948 -36.50 -0.16 29.57
N VAL A 949 -35.74 0.63 30.34
CA VAL A 949 -35.88 0.73 31.81
C VAL A 949 -37.02 1.65 32.21
N GLY A 950 -37.31 2.68 31.42
CA GLY A 950 -38.30 3.72 31.72
C GLY A 950 -39.67 3.44 31.14
N GLU A 951 -39.79 3.20 29.83
CA GLU A 951 -41.10 3.10 29.16
C GLU A 951 -41.65 1.68 29.19
N TRP A 952 -40.83 0.67 28.90
CA TRP A 952 -41.28 -0.72 28.75
C TRP A 952 -41.27 -1.51 30.07
N SER A 953 -40.46 -1.09 31.05
CA SER A 953 -40.41 -1.72 32.38
C SER A 953 -41.40 -1.10 33.40
N ARG A 954 -42.16 -0.05 33.03
CA ARG A 954 -43.21 0.50 33.90
C ARG A 954 -44.39 -0.46 33.99
N ARG A 955 -44.56 -1.12 35.14
CA ARG A 955 -45.80 -1.84 35.45
C ARG A 955 -47.00 -0.87 35.43
N PRO A 956 -48.14 -1.19 34.80
CA PRO A 956 -49.39 -0.52 35.14
C PRO A 956 -49.80 -1.02 36.53
N CYS A 957 -49.43 -0.29 37.59
CA CYS A 957 -49.97 -0.53 38.92
C CYS A 957 -50.56 0.78 39.46
N ARG A 958 -51.85 0.98 39.19
CA ARG A 958 -52.75 1.61 40.14
C ARG A 958 -53.61 0.51 40.73
N THR A 959 -53.12 -0.15 41.77
CA THR A 959 -54.04 -0.77 42.73
C THR A 959 -54.80 0.37 43.42
N PRO A 960 -56.15 0.36 43.41
CA PRO A 960 -56.91 1.38 44.13
C PRO A 960 -56.62 1.25 45.63
N ALA A 961 -56.34 2.38 46.26
CA ALA A 961 -56.24 2.48 47.71
C ALA A 961 -57.52 1.94 48.35
N THR A 962 -57.32 1.11 49.38
CA THR A 962 -58.28 0.68 50.39
C THR A 962 -59.53 1.56 50.52
N ALA A 963 -60.66 1.05 50.03
CA ALA A 963 -61.97 1.45 50.51
C ALA A 963 -62.47 0.38 51.49
N THR A 964 -62.54 0.76 52.76
CA THR A 964 -63.19 0.02 53.82
C THR A 964 -64.64 -0.29 53.41
N THR A 965 -65.02 -1.56 53.31
CA THR A 965 -66.43 -1.93 53.44
C THR A 965 -66.57 -3.22 54.23
N THR A 966 -67.28 -3.06 55.32
CA THR A 966 -67.67 -4.02 56.33
C THR A 966 -68.60 -5.10 55.75
N ARG A 967 -68.50 -6.32 56.33
CA ARG A 967 -69.62 -7.21 56.68
C ARG A 967 -70.12 -8.22 55.64
N SER A 968 -69.86 -9.50 55.92
CA SER A 968 -70.85 -10.56 56.22
C SER A 968 -70.54 -11.90 55.57
N LEU A 969 -70.40 -12.90 56.43
CA LEU A 969 -70.58 -14.34 56.22
C LEU A 969 -71.93 -14.71 55.56
N ARG A 970 -71.96 -15.95 55.06
CA ARG A 970 -73.07 -16.85 54.62
C ARG A 970 -73.27 -16.88 53.09
N SER A 971 -72.85 -17.96 52.42
CA SER A 971 -73.48 -19.28 52.28
C SER A 971 -74.74 -19.24 51.40
N THR A 972 -74.69 -19.85 50.21
CA THR A 972 -75.56 -20.98 49.80
C THR A 972 -75.29 -21.44 48.36
N CYS A 973 -75.35 -22.77 48.19
CA CYS A 973 -75.42 -23.61 46.98
C CYS A 973 -74.17 -23.74 46.08
#